data_AF-A0A182TLW0-F1
#
_entry.id   AF-A0A182TLW0-F1
#
_cell.length_a   1.000
_cell.length_b   1.000
_cell.length_c   1.000
_cell.angle_alpha   90.00
_cell.angle_beta   90.00
_cell.angle_gamma   90.00
#
_symmetry.space_group_name_H-M   'P 1'
#
loop_
_entity.id
_entity.type
_entity.pdbx_description
1 polymer ?
#
loop_
_entity_poly.entity_id
_entity_poly.type
_entity_poly.pdbx_seq_one_letter_code
_entity_poly.pdbx_strand_id
1 'polypeptide(L)'
;MSGGETKHGDILCIGEIFESIAGKDEQTLARTLERSSIKTMLLFESVYGISPLLHCARTGDMSHLALVRCLLRSGLCDSETVDSKGRTVLAGLVGAHAQTERTAAPGFLERMIEIVIEGADDSTACYRMLKHNSLPLFQAFLSLKQYDEGRLFECLTCALTKLRVKLFILAVDLEIFVLGILADYEFRHLSGKWTGGRGKTVHEWKAQAGIVIDCWSVIGKRVQPANVETFQDCLKRTVMTLGEMLKNTKSTPNMPNGRLKQAMGCMITPRFADIVISLRNSYARPFSLSQLLIDANLERRVYSSLPQQTVVIRMVMNLLFVIVMAEVRRSFYGMLMRCGSLDALRSLLIYTSKQDVFSTPIQTVFGQVTQYFANIKGLLEELSENPVGNTVEFSQLGDQIQVQCGIVDEVKAMLAAEKELDYESLRQKCISCNDLSTIRRLLHSKINAYRPNAVLESICNRWIGNGSSILRVPGMVVRLSGIDTELVCNELARIVNATREAKTSYKNHTRQLIEDLNISEVVDDVEGVEQLTELLAPYYENILLLDKKWSVLKSFCKQRRLPWNETDAQKLRQRDEQQVQTLYDERHRKLQTILARPDFRGVDPVRRNIIVQEDMNATLEQLQLELCAILTAVGYFGDSFQCIKQGIPIIQGRNYRNLLAHDSLSYNMLSASGDVKKTVNALVFNRLQIRLFESKQNESIELHLPSLENMYQWVEEQQQLLACVLADDLTQTHAMMRSGGEIKGYFCFTPDVAQYSAAYYSIGHKIKAYCALAPSLALLFDRYFPFFGEY
;
A
#
# COMPACT_ATOMS: atom_id res chain seq x y z
N MET A 1 -37.72 -1.77 29.18
CA MET A 1 -38.61 -2.92 29.49
C MET A 1 -39.97 -2.67 28.87
N SER A 2 -40.25 -3.27 27.72
CA SER A 2 -41.60 -3.49 27.21
C SER A 2 -41.77 -5.00 27.06
N GLY A 3 -42.72 -5.58 27.80
CA GLY A 3 -43.00 -7.00 27.79
C GLY A 3 -43.66 -7.41 26.48
N GLY A 4 -42.92 -8.13 25.64
CA GLY A 4 -43.52 -8.98 24.61
C GLY A 4 -43.86 -10.32 25.25
N GLU A 5 -45.12 -10.73 25.13
CA GLU A 5 -45.59 -12.05 25.57
C GLU A 5 -44.66 -13.15 25.04
N THR A 6 -43.89 -13.77 25.94
CA THR A 6 -43.10 -14.96 25.63
C THR A 6 -44.10 -16.09 25.40
N LYS A 7 -44.30 -16.51 24.15
CA LYS A 7 -45.24 -17.59 23.83
C LYS A 7 -44.82 -18.84 24.61
N HIS A 8 -45.76 -19.45 25.32
CA HIS A 8 -45.54 -20.66 26.14
C HIS A 8 -44.82 -21.79 25.37
N GLY A 9 -45.03 -21.85 24.04
CA GLY A 9 -44.33 -22.78 23.15
C GLY A 9 -42.81 -22.54 23.00
N ASP A 10 -42.32 -21.30 23.02
CA ASP A 10 -40.89 -21.03 22.90
C ASP A 10 -40.12 -21.48 24.15
N ILE A 11 -40.72 -21.34 25.33
CA ILE A 11 -40.14 -21.79 26.61
C ILE A 11 -40.04 -23.33 26.64
N LEU A 12 -41.06 -24.02 26.13
CA LEU A 12 -41.05 -25.48 26.00
C LEU A 12 -39.96 -25.93 25.02
N CYS A 13 -39.84 -25.28 23.87
CA CYS A 13 -38.82 -25.62 22.87
C CYS A 13 -37.39 -25.44 23.41
N ILE A 14 -37.09 -24.38 24.17
CA ILE A 14 -35.72 -24.21 24.73
C ILE A 14 -35.37 -25.27 25.78
N GLY A 15 -36.37 -25.74 26.54
CA GLY A 15 -36.20 -26.87 27.47
C GLY A 15 -35.94 -28.17 26.74
N GLU A 16 -36.74 -28.47 25.71
CA GLU A 16 -36.55 -29.66 24.85
C GLU A 16 -35.17 -29.65 24.17
N ILE A 17 -34.68 -28.50 23.69
CA ILE A 17 -33.34 -28.37 23.11
C ILE A 17 -32.26 -28.67 24.15
N PHE A 18 -32.38 -28.12 25.37
CA PHE A 18 -31.40 -28.34 26.43
C PHE A 18 -31.33 -29.82 26.82
N GLU A 19 -32.48 -30.46 27.05
CA GLU A 19 -32.56 -31.88 27.38
C GLU A 19 -32.07 -32.77 26.24
N SER A 20 -32.36 -32.43 24.99
CA SER A 20 -31.87 -33.18 23.83
C SER A 20 -30.35 -33.11 23.70
N ILE A 21 -29.73 -31.97 24.04
CA ILE A 21 -28.27 -31.84 24.04
C ILE A 21 -27.67 -32.63 25.21
N ALA A 22 -28.23 -32.50 26.42
CA ALA A 22 -27.76 -33.24 27.60
C ALA A 22 -27.89 -34.77 27.42
N GLY A 23 -29.00 -35.21 26.81
CA GLY A 23 -29.31 -36.61 26.53
C GLY A 23 -28.72 -37.16 25.23
N LYS A 24 -28.04 -36.34 24.43
CA LYS A 24 -27.45 -36.70 23.13
C LYS A 24 -28.47 -37.24 22.11
N ASP A 25 -29.71 -36.75 22.16
CA ASP A 25 -30.81 -37.20 21.33
C ASP A 25 -30.96 -36.34 20.06
N GLU A 26 -30.39 -36.84 18.96
CA GLU A 26 -30.44 -36.20 17.64
C GLU A 26 -31.86 -36.08 17.09
N GLN A 27 -32.70 -37.11 17.26
CA GLN A 27 -34.02 -37.17 16.62
C GLN A 27 -35.00 -36.22 17.28
N THR A 28 -34.93 -36.10 18.60
CA THR A 28 -35.74 -35.13 19.35
C THR A 28 -35.25 -33.72 19.07
N LEU A 29 -33.93 -33.49 19.05
CA LEU A 29 -33.37 -32.18 18.68
C LEU A 29 -33.82 -31.73 17.28
N ALA A 30 -33.74 -32.60 16.26
CA ALA A 30 -34.16 -32.27 14.91
C ALA A 30 -35.65 -31.87 14.83
N ARG A 31 -36.54 -32.66 15.46
CA ARG A 31 -37.98 -32.37 15.51
C ARG A 31 -38.29 -31.07 16.23
N THR A 32 -37.58 -30.77 17.32
CA THR A 32 -37.76 -29.50 18.04
C THR A 32 -37.25 -28.32 17.21
N LEU A 33 -36.14 -28.47 16.47
CA LEU A 33 -35.61 -27.41 15.59
C LEU A 33 -36.54 -27.06 14.43
N GLU A 34 -37.28 -28.03 13.85
CA GLU A 34 -38.27 -27.78 12.78
C GLU A 34 -39.41 -26.86 13.23
N ARG A 35 -39.76 -26.89 14.52
CA ARG A 35 -40.79 -26.03 15.12
C ARG A 35 -40.20 -24.75 15.72
N SER A 36 -38.88 -24.61 15.73
CA SER A 36 -38.17 -23.49 16.35
C SER A 36 -37.94 -22.34 15.37
N SER A 37 -37.72 -21.16 15.92
CA SER A 37 -37.36 -19.97 15.16
C SER A 37 -36.06 -19.36 15.68
N ILE A 38 -35.55 -18.32 15.00
CA ILE A 38 -34.41 -17.56 15.52
C ILE A 38 -34.69 -16.98 16.90
N LYS A 39 -35.95 -16.59 17.20
CA LYS A 39 -36.36 -16.12 18.52
C LYS A 39 -36.20 -17.19 19.60
N THR A 40 -36.51 -18.44 19.27
CA THR A 40 -36.33 -19.58 20.17
C THR A 40 -34.85 -19.77 20.54
N MET A 41 -33.93 -19.64 19.57
CA MET A 41 -32.50 -19.74 19.85
C MET A 41 -31.97 -18.56 20.69
N LEU A 42 -32.47 -17.34 20.43
CA LEU A 42 -32.08 -16.15 21.20
C LEU A 42 -32.59 -16.24 22.65
N LEU A 43 -33.79 -16.77 22.84
CA LEU A 43 -34.33 -17.05 24.17
C LEU A 43 -33.50 -18.11 24.90
N PHE A 44 -33.09 -19.18 24.22
CA PHE A 44 -32.19 -20.20 24.79
C PHE A 44 -30.91 -19.56 25.34
N GLU A 45 -30.25 -18.74 24.52
CA GLU A 45 -29.01 -18.06 24.92
C GLU A 45 -29.20 -17.09 26.07
N SER A 46 -30.31 -16.34 26.07
CA SER A 46 -30.64 -15.43 27.16
C SER A 46 -30.90 -16.16 28.48
N VAL A 47 -31.49 -17.36 28.43
CA VAL A 47 -31.81 -18.17 29.63
C VAL A 47 -30.61 -18.94 30.15
N TYR A 48 -29.84 -19.57 29.25
CA TYR A 48 -28.74 -20.47 29.63
C TYR A 48 -27.35 -19.82 29.57
N GLY A 49 -27.23 -18.60 29.06
CA GLY A 49 -25.97 -17.86 28.92
C GLY A 49 -24.97 -18.46 27.92
N ILE A 50 -25.42 -19.40 27.08
CA ILE A 50 -24.60 -20.11 26.10
C ILE A 50 -25.44 -20.48 24.88
N SER A 51 -24.86 -20.47 23.68
CA SER A 51 -25.54 -20.94 22.47
C SER A 51 -25.64 -22.47 22.45
N PRO A 52 -26.72 -23.06 21.88
CA PRO A 52 -26.84 -24.51 21.74
C PRO A 52 -25.63 -25.15 21.05
N LEU A 53 -25.11 -24.47 20.02
CA LEU A 53 -23.95 -24.91 19.25
C LEU A 53 -22.67 -24.90 20.10
N LEU A 54 -22.43 -23.81 20.85
CA LEU A 54 -21.28 -23.73 21.74
C LEU A 54 -21.38 -24.73 22.89
N HIS A 55 -22.60 -25.00 23.39
CA HIS A 55 -22.83 -26.01 24.42
C HIS A 55 -22.41 -27.41 23.95
N CYS A 56 -22.75 -27.79 22.71
CA CYS A 56 -22.30 -29.03 22.09
C CYS A 56 -20.79 -29.05 21.83
N ALA A 57 -20.23 -27.95 21.32
CA ALA A 57 -18.84 -27.88 20.87
C ALA A 57 -17.82 -27.77 22.02
N ARG A 58 -18.16 -27.08 23.12
CA ARG A 58 -17.23 -26.76 24.22
C ARG A 58 -16.60 -27.99 24.88
N THR A 59 -17.28 -29.14 24.84
CA THR A 59 -16.80 -30.39 25.44
C THR A 59 -15.82 -31.16 24.55
N GLY A 60 -15.78 -30.88 23.24
CA GLY A 60 -14.94 -31.62 22.29
C GLY A 60 -15.29 -33.12 22.21
N ASP A 61 -16.50 -33.51 22.60
CA ASP A 61 -16.98 -34.88 22.64
C ASP A 61 -17.51 -35.30 21.25
N MET A 62 -16.92 -36.34 20.66
CA MET A 62 -17.30 -36.88 19.36
C MET A 62 -18.78 -37.28 19.27
N SER A 63 -19.39 -37.66 20.38
CA SER A 63 -20.81 -38.04 20.41
C SER A 63 -21.77 -36.85 20.21
N HIS A 64 -21.28 -35.61 20.32
CA HIS A 64 -22.09 -34.40 20.02
C HIS A 64 -22.04 -34.00 18.53
N LEU A 65 -21.23 -34.63 17.68
CA LEU A 65 -21.09 -34.23 16.27
C LEU A 65 -22.41 -34.30 15.49
N ALA A 66 -23.24 -35.31 15.77
CA ALA A 66 -24.55 -35.45 15.15
C ALA A 66 -25.49 -34.28 15.52
N LEU A 67 -25.50 -33.89 16.80
CA LEU A 67 -26.25 -32.73 17.26
C LEU A 67 -25.76 -31.43 16.64
N VAL A 68 -24.43 -31.25 16.54
CA VAL A 68 -23.84 -30.08 15.89
C VAL A 68 -24.30 -29.99 14.43
N ARG A 69 -24.28 -31.12 13.70
CA ARG A 69 -24.77 -31.16 12.32
C ARG A 69 -26.25 -30.79 12.23
N CYS A 70 -27.10 -31.28 13.14
CA CYS A 70 -28.51 -30.88 13.20
C CYS A 70 -28.69 -29.38 13.44
N LEU A 71 -27.94 -28.81 14.40
CA LEU A 71 -28.00 -27.39 14.73
C LEU A 71 -27.59 -26.51 13.54
N LEU A 72 -26.49 -26.85 12.86
CA LEU A 72 -26.03 -26.09 11.70
C LEU A 72 -26.96 -26.25 10.49
N ARG A 73 -27.49 -27.46 10.23
CA ARG A 73 -28.44 -27.71 9.13
C ARG A 73 -29.77 -26.99 9.31
N SER A 74 -30.20 -26.75 10.55
CA SER A 74 -31.40 -25.96 10.82
C SER A 74 -31.31 -24.53 10.26
N GLY A 75 -30.09 -24.01 10.12
CA GLY A 75 -29.83 -22.62 9.76
C GLY A 75 -30.25 -21.60 10.83
N LEU A 76 -30.64 -22.05 12.03
CA LEU A 76 -30.96 -21.20 13.19
C LEU A 76 -29.72 -20.93 14.08
N CYS A 77 -28.70 -21.77 13.93
CA CYS A 77 -27.39 -21.64 14.53
C CYS A 77 -26.35 -21.61 13.42
N ASP A 78 -25.31 -20.80 13.59
CA ASP A 78 -24.13 -20.84 12.72
C ASP A 78 -22.84 -20.86 13.55
N SER A 79 -21.78 -21.28 12.87
CA SER A 79 -20.46 -21.46 13.44
C SER A 79 -19.71 -20.15 13.69
N GLU A 80 -20.23 -19.03 13.18
CA GLU A 80 -19.60 -17.72 13.23
C GLU A 80 -19.99 -16.92 14.47
N THR A 81 -20.97 -17.40 15.24
CA THR A 81 -21.26 -16.88 16.58
C THR A 81 -20.01 -16.83 17.45
N VAL A 82 -19.82 -15.71 18.17
CA VAL A 82 -18.60 -15.40 18.93
C VAL A 82 -18.78 -15.57 20.43
N ASP A 83 -17.71 -15.97 21.12
CA ASP A 83 -17.63 -15.97 22.57
C ASP A 83 -17.39 -14.55 23.14
N SER A 84 -17.35 -14.43 24.46
CA SER A 84 -17.05 -13.16 25.15
C SER A 84 -15.66 -12.59 24.86
N LYS A 85 -14.78 -13.34 24.18
CA LYS A 85 -13.47 -12.89 23.70
C LYS A 85 -13.48 -12.56 22.21
N GLY A 86 -14.65 -12.56 21.56
CA GLY A 86 -14.82 -12.29 20.13
C GLY A 86 -14.38 -13.42 19.21
N ARG A 87 -14.13 -14.63 19.74
CA ARG A 87 -13.69 -15.78 18.95
C ARG A 87 -14.89 -16.59 18.51
N THR A 88 -14.93 -16.97 17.24
CA THR A 88 -15.98 -17.88 16.74
C THR A 88 -15.92 -19.26 17.41
N VAL A 89 -16.99 -20.03 17.36
CA VAL A 89 -17.04 -21.40 17.91
C VAL A 89 -15.83 -22.23 17.46
N LEU A 90 -15.52 -22.25 16.17
CA LEU A 90 -14.36 -23.01 15.66
C LEU A 90 -13.02 -22.39 16.07
N ALA A 91 -12.87 -21.07 16.03
CA ALA A 91 -11.63 -20.43 16.45
C ALA A 91 -11.33 -20.66 17.95
N GLY A 92 -12.37 -20.73 18.78
CA GLY A 92 -12.27 -21.08 20.19
C GLY A 92 -11.77 -22.50 20.43
N LEU A 93 -12.19 -23.47 19.59
CA LEU A 93 -11.72 -24.86 19.67
C LEU A 93 -10.23 -24.99 19.40
N VAL A 94 -9.67 -24.21 18.47
CA VAL A 94 -8.22 -24.22 18.20
C VAL A 94 -7.41 -23.77 19.43
N GLY A 95 -7.87 -22.72 20.11
CA GLY A 95 -7.23 -22.22 21.33
C GLY A 95 -7.32 -23.19 22.51
N ALA A 96 -8.43 -23.93 22.64
CA ALA A 96 -8.61 -24.95 23.68
C ALA A 96 -7.78 -26.21 23.42
N HIS A 97 -7.63 -26.62 22.16
CA HIS A 97 -6.72 -27.70 21.76
C HIS A 97 -5.24 -27.36 22.02
N ALA A 98 -4.84 -26.09 21.86
CA ALA A 98 -3.46 -25.65 22.08
C ALA A 98 -3.05 -25.49 23.56
N GLN A 99 -4.01 -25.24 24.47
CA GLN A 99 -3.74 -25.00 25.90
C GLN A 99 -3.97 -26.21 26.80
N THR A 100 -4.66 -27.24 26.29
CA THR A 100 -5.01 -28.43 27.07
C THR A 100 -4.97 -29.66 26.18
N GLU A 101 -3.86 -30.40 26.19
CA GLU A 101 -3.72 -31.75 25.57
C GLU A 101 -4.69 -32.80 26.17
N ARG A 102 -5.68 -32.43 26.99
CA ARG A 102 -6.40 -33.36 27.87
C ARG A 102 -7.93 -33.40 27.80
N THR A 103 -8.61 -32.58 26.99
CA THR A 103 -10.10 -32.53 27.07
C THR A 103 -10.88 -32.70 25.78
N ALA A 104 -10.31 -32.46 24.60
CA ALA A 104 -11.02 -32.64 23.33
C ALA A 104 -10.51 -33.87 22.58
N ALA A 105 -11.43 -34.69 22.05
CA ALA A 105 -11.08 -35.92 21.35
C ALA A 105 -10.23 -35.63 20.09
N PRO A 106 -9.21 -36.44 19.78
CA PRO A 106 -8.45 -36.33 18.53
C PRO A 106 -9.39 -36.34 17.32
N GLY A 107 -9.22 -35.40 16.38
CA GLY A 107 -10.06 -35.34 15.18
C GLY A 107 -11.35 -34.53 15.31
N PHE A 108 -11.71 -34.04 16.51
CA PHE A 108 -12.97 -33.31 16.70
C PHE A 108 -13.01 -32.00 15.89
N LEU A 109 -11.93 -31.23 15.90
CA LEU A 109 -11.82 -29.99 15.12
C LEU A 109 -11.96 -30.24 13.62
N GLU A 110 -11.30 -31.27 13.11
CA GLU A 110 -11.36 -31.67 11.70
C GLU A 110 -12.79 -32.02 11.30
N ARG A 111 -13.51 -32.80 12.13
CA ARG A 111 -14.93 -33.11 11.89
C ARG A 111 -15.83 -31.87 11.97
N MET A 112 -15.55 -30.94 12.87
CA MET A 112 -16.26 -29.66 12.92
C MET A 112 -16.07 -28.86 11.64
N ILE A 113 -14.83 -28.80 11.12
CA ILE A 113 -14.52 -28.14 9.85
C ILE A 113 -15.30 -28.79 8.70
N GLU A 114 -15.29 -30.13 8.61
CA GLU A 114 -16.04 -30.88 7.59
C GLU A 114 -17.54 -30.59 7.62
N ILE A 115 -18.14 -30.50 8.82
CA ILE A 115 -19.57 -30.18 8.98
C ILE A 115 -19.87 -28.75 8.50
N VAL A 116 -19.03 -27.76 8.81
CA VAL A 116 -19.28 -26.35 8.43
C VAL A 116 -19.18 -26.14 6.92
N ILE A 117 -18.30 -26.87 6.24
CA ILE A 117 -18.14 -26.80 4.78
C ILE A 117 -18.97 -27.85 4.04
N GLU A 118 -19.82 -28.61 4.74
CA GLU A 118 -20.65 -29.64 4.15
C GLU A 118 -21.55 -29.02 3.04
N GLY A 119 -21.52 -29.63 1.85
CA GLY A 119 -22.28 -29.18 0.68
C GLY A 119 -21.78 -27.88 0.02
N ALA A 120 -20.67 -27.29 0.48
CA ALA A 120 -20.06 -26.13 -0.17
C ALA A 120 -19.10 -26.56 -1.29
N ASP A 121 -19.10 -25.82 -2.40
CA ASP A 121 -17.97 -25.85 -3.33
C ASP A 121 -16.69 -25.31 -2.65
N ASP A 122 -15.53 -25.56 -3.27
CA ASP A 122 -14.24 -25.18 -2.69
C ASP A 122 -14.08 -23.67 -2.43
N SER A 123 -14.61 -22.82 -3.30
CA SER A 123 -14.54 -21.37 -3.11
C SER A 123 -15.43 -20.94 -1.95
N THR A 124 -16.63 -21.49 -1.87
CA THR A 124 -17.55 -21.27 -0.75
C THR A 124 -16.98 -21.82 0.56
N ALA A 125 -16.27 -22.94 0.54
CA ALA A 125 -15.58 -23.50 1.70
C ALA A 125 -14.46 -22.56 2.17
N CYS A 126 -13.60 -22.07 1.27
CA CYS A 126 -12.59 -21.06 1.57
C CYS A 126 -13.22 -19.80 2.15
N TYR A 127 -14.31 -19.30 1.55
CA TYR A 127 -15.06 -18.14 2.04
C TYR A 127 -15.56 -18.35 3.47
N ARG A 128 -16.25 -19.47 3.76
CA ARG A 128 -16.74 -19.79 5.12
C ARG A 128 -15.61 -19.87 6.13
N MET A 129 -14.47 -20.46 5.78
CA MET A 129 -13.33 -20.61 6.69
C MET A 129 -12.62 -19.29 6.97
N LEU A 130 -12.46 -18.43 5.97
CA LEU A 130 -11.85 -17.10 6.14
C LEU A 130 -12.69 -16.21 7.08
N LYS A 131 -14.02 -16.35 7.06
CA LYS A 131 -14.92 -15.58 7.95
C LYS A 131 -14.75 -15.87 9.44
N HIS A 132 -14.18 -17.02 9.81
CA HIS A 132 -13.84 -17.29 11.20
C HIS A 132 -12.67 -16.45 11.71
N ASN A 133 -11.98 -15.76 10.80
CA ASN A 133 -10.96 -14.76 11.05
C ASN A 133 -9.83 -15.23 11.98
N SER A 134 -9.39 -16.48 11.79
CA SER A 134 -8.41 -17.16 12.63
C SER A 134 -7.39 -17.87 11.75
N LEU A 135 -6.14 -17.39 11.75
CA LEU A 135 -5.04 -18.02 11.00
C LEU A 135 -4.82 -19.48 11.41
N PRO A 136 -4.75 -19.85 12.71
CA PRO A 136 -4.58 -21.25 13.11
C PRO A 136 -5.70 -22.18 12.60
N LEU A 137 -6.96 -21.72 12.63
CA LEU A 137 -8.08 -22.50 12.10
C LEU A 137 -7.97 -22.67 10.58
N PHE A 138 -7.62 -21.59 9.88
CA PHE A 138 -7.47 -21.63 8.43
C PHE A 138 -6.35 -22.58 7.99
N GLN A 139 -5.24 -22.62 8.74
CA GLN A 139 -4.14 -23.57 8.52
C GLN A 139 -4.58 -25.03 8.73
N ALA A 140 -5.39 -25.30 9.77
CA ALA A 140 -5.96 -26.63 9.99
C ALA A 140 -6.89 -27.04 8.83
N PHE A 141 -7.73 -26.12 8.34
CA PHE A 141 -8.59 -26.34 7.18
C PHE A 141 -7.80 -26.69 5.91
N LEU A 142 -6.74 -25.94 5.60
CA LEU A 142 -5.91 -26.22 4.42
C LEU A 142 -5.20 -27.58 4.54
N SER A 143 -4.73 -27.92 5.73
CA SER A 143 -4.09 -29.22 6.01
C SER A 143 -5.05 -30.39 5.82
N LEU A 144 -6.33 -30.20 6.14
CA LEU A 144 -7.39 -31.18 5.96
C LEU A 144 -7.79 -31.35 4.49
N LYS A 145 -7.94 -30.24 3.74
CA LYS A 145 -8.45 -30.29 2.35
C LYS A 145 -7.42 -30.66 1.31
N GLN A 146 -6.13 -30.37 1.54
CA GLN A 146 -5.03 -30.71 0.63
C GLN A 146 -5.29 -30.29 -0.81
N TYR A 147 -5.59 -29.00 -1.01
CA TYR A 147 -5.84 -28.45 -2.35
C TYR A 147 -4.62 -28.58 -3.27
N ASP A 148 -4.88 -28.85 -4.54
CA ASP A 148 -3.94 -28.52 -5.61
C ASP A 148 -3.67 -27.00 -5.62
N GLU A 149 -2.45 -26.59 -5.97
CA GLU A 149 -2.02 -25.20 -5.89
C GLU A 149 -2.87 -24.25 -6.76
N GLY A 150 -3.22 -24.67 -7.98
CA GLY A 150 -4.03 -23.86 -8.90
C GLY A 150 -5.46 -23.75 -8.43
N ARG A 151 -6.01 -24.86 -7.93
CA ARG A 151 -7.35 -24.86 -7.35
C ARG A 151 -7.43 -23.99 -6.10
N LEU A 152 -6.42 -24.06 -5.24
CA LEU A 152 -6.34 -23.22 -4.04
C LEU A 152 -6.29 -21.74 -4.43
N PHE A 153 -5.49 -21.38 -5.43
CA PHE A 153 -5.36 -20.02 -5.93
C PHE A 153 -6.70 -19.45 -6.40
N GLU A 154 -7.45 -20.19 -7.22
CA GLU A 154 -8.80 -19.80 -7.68
C GLU A 154 -9.74 -19.60 -6.50
N CYS A 155 -9.81 -20.58 -5.60
CA CYS A 155 -10.77 -20.58 -4.50
C CYS A 155 -10.51 -19.44 -3.52
N LEU A 156 -9.24 -19.17 -3.20
CA LEU A 156 -8.82 -18.05 -2.36
C LEU A 156 -9.10 -16.71 -3.02
N THR A 157 -8.84 -16.57 -4.32
CA THR A 157 -9.12 -15.34 -5.06
C THR A 157 -10.61 -15.05 -5.05
N CYS A 158 -11.45 -16.03 -5.38
CA CYS A 158 -12.90 -15.88 -5.36
C CYS A 158 -13.42 -15.54 -3.96
N ALA A 159 -12.94 -16.23 -2.92
CA ALA A 159 -13.33 -15.98 -1.55
C ALA A 159 -12.93 -14.57 -1.08
N LEU A 160 -11.70 -14.12 -1.37
CA LEU A 160 -11.23 -12.78 -1.02
C LEU A 160 -11.98 -11.68 -1.76
N THR A 161 -12.25 -11.86 -3.05
CA THR A 161 -13.06 -10.90 -3.82
C THR A 161 -14.44 -10.77 -3.21
N LYS A 162 -15.09 -11.88 -2.85
CA LYS A 162 -16.40 -11.88 -2.19
C LYS A 162 -16.36 -11.19 -0.82
N LEU A 163 -15.37 -11.49 0.01
CA LEU A 163 -15.18 -10.83 1.31
C LEU A 163 -15.00 -9.32 1.14
N ARG A 164 -14.21 -8.87 0.16
CA ARG A 164 -13.97 -7.45 -0.12
C ARG A 164 -15.22 -6.73 -0.61
N VAL A 165 -15.98 -7.32 -1.52
CA VAL A 165 -17.26 -6.76 -1.99
C VAL A 165 -18.25 -6.63 -0.84
N LYS A 166 -18.26 -7.62 0.06
CA LYS A 166 -19.07 -7.61 1.29
C LYS A 166 -18.40 -6.84 2.44
N LEU A 167 -17.27 -6.18 2.17
CA LEU A 167 -16.51 -5.36 3.10
C LEU A 167 -16.16 -6.07 4.41
N PHE A 168 -15.90 -7.38 4.39
CA PHE A 168 -15.41 -8.13 5.54
C PHE A 168 -13.89 -7.91 5.71
N ILE A 169 -13.47 -7.49 6.89
CA ILE A 169 -12.06 -7.22 7.19
C ILE A 169 -11.42 -8.45 7.81
N LEU A 170 -10.38 -8.98 7.15
CA LEU A 170 -9.58 -10.06 7.71
C LEU A 170 -8.62 -9.54 8.77
N ALA A 171 -8.35 -10.39 9.76
CA ALA A 171 -7.24 -10.27 10.66
C ALA A 171 -5.97 -10.26 9.83
N VAL A 172 -5.07 -9.36 10.19
CA VAL A 172 -3.83 -9.08 9.49
C VAL A 172 -3.04 -10.33 9.13
N ASP A 173 -2.83 -11.19 10.12
CA ASP A 173 -1.96 -12.35 10.05
C ASP A 173 -2.52 -13.35 9.05
N LEU A 174 -3.84 -13.52 9.06
CA LEU A 174 -4.58 -14.29 8.07
C LEU A 174 -4.52 -13.65 6.68
N GLU A 175 -4.72 -12.33 6.57
CA GLU A 175 -4.62 -11.62 5.28
C GLU A 175 -3.23 -11.81 4.65
N ILE A 176 -2.16 -11.62 5.43
CA ILE A 176 -0.78 -11.76 4.94
C ILE A 176 -0.46 -13.19 4.57
N PHE A 177 -0.96 -14.17 5.32
CA PHE A 177 -0.81 -15.58 4.99
C PHE A 177 -1.48 -15.93 3.66
N VAL A 178 -2.75 -15.54 3.47
CA VAL A 178 -3.51 -15.82 2.24
C VAL A 178 -2.91 -15.08 1.04
N LEU A 179 -2.57 -13.80 1.20
CA LEU A 179 -1.88 -13.04 0.17
C LEU A 179 -0.52 -13.65 -0.15
N GLY A 180 0.21 -14.17 0.84
CA GLY A 180 1.47 -14.90 0.61
C GLY A 180 1.31 -16.12 -0.30
N ILE A 181 0.23 -16.91 -0.11
CA ILE A 181 -0.08 -18.07 -0.96
C ILE A 181 -0.39 -17.62 -2.39
N LEU A 182 -1.29 -16.64 -2.55
CA LEU A 182 -1.64 -16.10 -3.87
C LEU A 182 -0.41 -15.55 -4.59
N ALA A 183 0.45 -14.86 -3.86
CA ALA A 183 1.62 -14.23 -4.44
C ALA A 183 2.65 -15.25 -4.93
N ASP A 184 2.91 -16.28 -4.12
CA ASP A 184 3.82 -17.35 -4.46
C ASP A 184 3.36 -18.14 -5.70
N TYR A 185 2.06 -18.43 -5.80
CA TYR A 185 1.48 -19.09 -6.96
C TYR A 185 1.63 -18.25 -8.24
N GLU A 186 1.25 -16.96 -8.19
CA GLU A 186 1.42 -16.03 -9.31
C GLU A 186 2.88 -15.98 -9.80
N PHE A 187 3.83 -15.95 -8.87
CA PHE A 187 5.25 -15.89 -9.18
C PHE A 187 5.75 -17.15 -9.90
N ARG A 188 5.23 -18.31 -9.51
CA ARG A 188 5.66 -19.59 -10.06
C ARG A 188 4.99 -19.87 -11.41
N HIS A 189 3.73 -19.45 -11.59
CA HIS A 189 2.86 -19.98 -12.62
C HIS A 189 2.24 -18.94 -13.57
N LEU A 190 2.07 -17.68 -13.15
CA LEU A 190 1.38 -16.63 -13.93
C LEU A 190 2.33 -15.56 -14.47
N SER A 191 3.64 -15.80 -14.42
CA SER A 191 4.70 -14.93 -14.93
C SER A 191 5.04 -15.24 -16.40
N GLY A 192 4.91 -14.30 -17.35
CA GLY A 192 5.23 -14.57 -18.76
C GLY A 192 5.06 -13.42 -19.75
N LYS A 193 5.72 -13.52 -20.93
CA LYS A 193 5.79 -12.48 -21.96
C LYS A 193 4.42 -12.15 -22.58
N TRP A 194 3.90 -10.96 -22.28
CA TRP A 194 2.81 -10.31 -23.01
C TRP A 194 3.25 -8.93 -23.52
N THR A 195 2.82 -8.59 -24.73
CA THR A 195 3.06 -7.29 -25.39
C THR A 195 1.75 -6.57 -25.61
N GLY A 196 1.36 -5.67 -24.70
CA GLY A 196 0.21 -4.80 -24.94
C GLY A 196 0.20 -3.54 -24.08
N GLY A 197 -0.47 -2.51 -24.60
CA GLY A 197 -0.24 -1.09 -24.32
C GLY A 197 -0.86 -0.53 -23.05
N ARG A 198 -0.32 0.63 -22.65
CA ARG A 198 -0.62 1.38 -21.41
C ARG A 198 -1.94 2.14 -21.47
N GLY A 199 -2.78 1.98 -20.45
CA GLY A 199 -3.85 2.92 -20.09
C GLY A 199 -3.35 4.04 -19.17
N LYS A 200 -4.04 5.19 -19.14
CA LYS A 200 -3.61 6.47 -18.53
C LYS A 200 -4.36 6.86 -17.23
N THR A 201 -3.55 7.35 -16.28
CA THR A 201 -3.69 8.47 -15.30
C THR A 201 -4.78 8.57 -14.25
N VAL A 202 -4.31 8.74 -13.00
CA VAL A 202 -4.87 9.59 -11.93
C VAL A 202 -3.72 10.42 -11.28
N HIS A 203 -4.03 11.48 -10.52
CA HIS A 203 -3.06 12.45 -9.97
C HIS A 203 -2.43 12.01 -8.62
N GLU A 204 -1.11 11.82 -8.54
CA GLU A 204 -0.47 10.99 -7.49
C GLU A 204 0.58 11.62 -6.58
N TRP A 205 0.86 12.88 -6.78
CA TRP A 205 2.06 13.51 -6.24
C TRP A 205 2.10 13.64 -4.70
N LYS A 206 0.94 13.57 -4.02
CA LYS A 206 0.87 13.72 -2.55
C LYS A 206 1.53 12.55 -1.81
N ALA A 207 1.34 11.32 -2.31
CA ALA A 207 1.98 10.13 -1.75
C ALA A 207 3.50 10.19 -1.99
N GLN A 208 3.92 10.68 -3.16
CA GLN A 208 5.33 10.88 -3.50
C GLN A 208 5.99 11.95 -2.61
N ALA A 209 5.29 13.05 -2.33
CA ALA A 209 5.78 14.10 -1.44
C ALA A 209 5.97 13.59 0.00
N GLY A 210 5.05 12.77 0.53
CA GLY A 210 5.18 12.15 1.86
C GLY A 210 6.44 11.29 1.97
N ILE A 211 6.64 10.35 1.04
CA ILE A 211 7.84 9.49 1.00
C ILE A 211 9.13 10.32 0.94
N VAL A 212 9.15 11.38 0.13
CA VAL A 212 10.30 12.28 0.02
C VAL A 212 10.57 13.01 1.34
N ILE A 213 9.54 13.53 2.00
CA ILE A 213 9.65 14.22 3.30
C ILE A 213 10.23 13.28 4.37
N ASP A 214 9.69 12.06 4.46
CA ASP A 214 10.11 11.05 5.45
C ASP A 214 11.56 10.63 5.22
N CYS A 215 11.93 10.31 3.97
CA CYS A 215 13.30 9.97 3.65
C CYS A 215 14.28 11.12 3.94
N TRP A 216 13.93 12.38 3.63
CA TRP A 216 14.77 13.53 4.00
C TRP A 216 14.82 13.79 5.51
N SER A 217 13.80 13.38 6.28
CA SER A 217 13.81 13.41 7.74
C SER A 217 14.85 12.44 8.30
N VAL A 218 14.89 11.22 7.78
CA VAL A 218 15.92 10.22 8.06
C VAL A 218 17.30 10.75 7.67
N ILE A 219 17.46 11.32 6.48
CA ILE A 219 18.75 11.85 6.00
C ILE A 219 19.27 12.97 6.91
N GLY A 220 18.39 13.81 7.46
CA GLY A 220 18.79 14.83 8.43
C GLY A 220 19.26 14.27 9.78
N LYS A 221 18.96 12.99 10.10
CA LYS A 221 19.50 12.29 11.27
C LYS A 221 20.83 11.66 10.87
N ARG A 222 21.93 11.99 11.56
CA ARG A 222 23.30 11.54 11.20
C ARG A 222 23.37 10.01 11.04
N VAL A 223 24.02 9.55 9.97
CA VAL A 223 24.18 8.13 9.62
C VAL A 223 25.11 7.42 10.62
N GLN A 224 24.67 6.29 11.16
CA GLN A 224 25.56 5.39 11.88
C GLN A 224 26.42 4.59 10.87
N PRO A 225 27.73 4.42 11.09
CA PRO A 225 28.62 3.72 10.15
C PRO A 225 28.18 2.31 9.75
N ALA A 226 27.41 1.62 10.60
CA ALA A 226 26.85 0.29 10.31
C ALA A 226 25.69 0.28 9.29
N ASN A 227 25.09 1.44 8.99
CA ASN A 227 23.90 1.56 8.13
C ASN A 227 24.20 2.25 6.77
N VAL A 228 25.47 2.37 6.39
CA VAL A 228 25.88 3.14 5.20
C VAL A 228 25.24 2.63 3.91
N GLU A 229 25.10 1.31 3.73
CA GLU A 229 24.47 0.75 2.52
C GLU A 229 22.95 0.96 2.48
N THR A 230 22.26 0.74 3.61
CA THR A 230 20.81 1.04 3.75
C THR A 230 20.54 2.52 3.47
N PHE A 231 21.44 3.38 3.94
CA PHE A 231 21.36 4.82 3.71
C PHE A 231 21.52 5.21 2.23
N GLN A 232 22.44 4.55 1.51
CA GLN A 232 22.62 4.76 0.07
C GLN A 232 21.37 4.37 -0.72
N ASP A 233 20.76 3.22 -0.43
CA ASP A 233 19.56 2.74 -1.11
C ASP A 233 18.35 3.66 -0.82
N CYS A 234 18.21 4.10 0.43
CA CYS A 234 17.21 5.10 0.83
C CYS A 234 17.36 6.41 0.03
N LEU A 235 18.60 6.90 -0.15
CA LEU A 235 18.88 8.10 -0.93
C LEU A 235 18.56 7.94 -2.41
N LYS A 236 18.95 6.81 -3.02
CA LYS A 236 18.59 6.49 -4.43
C LYS A 236 17.07 6.51 -4.60
N ARG A 237 16.33 5.87 -3.67
CA ARG A 237 14.87 5.86 -3.68
C ARG A 237 14.27 7.28 -3.53
N THR A 238 14.86 8.11 -2.67
CA THR A 238 14.44 9.50 -2.45
C THR A 238 14.58 10.33 -3.71
N VAL A 239 15.76 10.28 -4.35
CA VAL A 239 16.06 11.01 -5.59
C VAL A 239 15.17 10.52 -6.73
N MET A 240 14.92 9.21 -6.82
CA MET A 240 13.97 8.65 -7.79
C MET A 240 12.55 9.19 -7.61
N THR A 241 12.05 9.19 -6.38
CA THR A 241 10.69 9.65 -6.06
C THR A 241 10.55 11.14 -6.35
N LEU A 242 11.54 11.94 -5.95
CA LEU A 242 11.59 13.37 -6.21
C LEU A 242 11.66 13.67 -7.71
N GLY A 243 12.49 12.94 -8.45
CA GLY A 243 12.60 13.09 -9.90
C GLY A 243 11.33 12.68 -10.63
N GLU A 244 10.59 11.69 -10.12
CA GLU A 244 9.30 11.34 -10.70
C GLU A 244 8.26 12.42 -10.45
N MET A 245 8.19 12.96 -9.24
CA MET A 245 7.33 14.09 -8.91
C MET A 245 7.60 15.31 -9.81
N LEU A 246 8.88 15.62 -10.08
CA LEU A 246 9.31 16.73 -10.92
C LEU A 246 9.11 16.49 -12.42
N LYS A 247 9.20 15.23 -12.86
CA LYS A 247 9.03 14.80 -14.26
C LYS A 247 7.56 14.85 -14.66
N ASN A 248 7.06 16.07 -14.85
CA ASN A 248 5.71 16.34 -15.31
C ASN A 248 5.60 16.01 -16.81
N THR A 249 4.89 14.93 -17.19
CA THR A 249 4.73 14.52 -18.60
C THR A 249 3.30 14.77 -19.09
N LYS A 250 3.11 14.95 -20.41
CA LYS A 250 1.77 15.07 -21.02
C LYS A 250 0.85 13.88 -20.71
N SER A 251 1.43 12.72 -20.41
CA SER A 251 0.75 11.47 -20.12
C SER A 251 0.63 11.16 -18.62
N THR A 252 1.33 11.87 -17.74
CA THR A 252 1.29 11.72 -16.26
C THR A 252 1.60 13.07 -15.62
N PRO A 253 0.60 13.95 -15.43
CA PRO A 253 0.84 15.24 -14.81
C PRO A 253 1.04 15.09 -13.31
N ASN A 254 2.29 14.84 -12.92
CA ASN A 254 2.72 14.67 -11.52
C ASN A 254 2.73 16.00 -10.75
N MET A 255 2.52 17.14 -11.41
CA MET A 255 2.16 18.39 -10.75
C MET A 255 0.87 18.90 -11.37
N PRO A 256 -0.27 18.82 -10.66
CA PRO A 256 -1.60 19.06 -11.24
C PRO A 256 -1.86 20.55 -11.53
N ASN A 257 -1.05 21.44 -11.00
CA ASN A 257 -1.18 22.89 -11.14
C ASN A 257 0.11 23.47 -11.73
N GLY A 258 0.00 24.21 -12.84
CA GLY A 258 1.14 24.92 -13.45
C GLY A 258 1.82 25.89 -12.49
N ARG A 259 1.06 26.52 -11.58
CA ARG A 259 1.59 27.38 -10.53
C ARG A 259 2.41 26.62 -9.50
N LEU A 260 2.01 25.39 -9.14
CA LEU A 260 2.80 24.55 -8.24
C LEU A 260 4.16 24.19 -8.86
N LYS A 261 4.17 23.86 -10.16
CA LYS A 261 5.41 23.61 -10.90
C LYS A 261 6.30 24.85 -10.93
N GLN A 262 5.72 26.03 -11.17
CA GLN A 262 6.46 27.28 -11.18
C GLN A 262 7.01 27.63 -9.79
N ALA A 263 6.18 27.56 -8.75
CA ALA A 263 6.57 27.80 -7.36
C ALA A 263 7.74 26.90 -6.95
N MET A 264 7.66 25.61 -7.28
CA MET A 264 8.76 24.67 -7.08
C MET A 264 10.04 25.12 -7.80
N GLY A 265 9.95 25.47 -9.09
CA GLY A 265 11.10 25.95 -9.87
C GLY A 265 11.76 27.21 -9.27
N CYS A 266 10.97 28.12 -8.70
CA CYS A 266 11.47 29.30 -8.00
C CYS A 266 12.21 28.94 -6.70
N MET A 267 11.76 27.91 -5.98
CA MET A 267 12.30 27.55 -4.67
C MET A 267 13.54 26.64 -4.72
N ILE A 268 13.60 25.66 -5.65
CA ILE A 268 14.70 24.69 -5.75
C ILE A 268 15.64 24.91 -6.94
N THR A 269 15.43 25.94 -7.76
CA THR A 269 16.13 26.23 -9.03
C THR A 269 15.81 25.25 -10.18
N PRO A 270 15.83 25.70 -11.44
CA PRO A 270 15.67 24.80 -12.60
C PRO A 270 16.78 23.74 -12.73
N ARG A 271 18.03 24.11 -12.44
CA ARG A 271 19.20 23.23 -12.55
C ARG A 271 19.08 21.99 -11.67
N PHE A 272 18.62 22.18 -10.42
CA PHE A 272 18.39 21.07 -9.50
C PHE A 272 17.34 20.09 -10.06
N ALA A 273 16.26 20.61 -10.64
CA ALA A 273 15.21 19.77 -11.21
C ALA A 273 15.74 18.89 -12.36
N ASP A 274 16.56 19.45 -13.24
CA ASP A 274 17.18 18.71 -14.35
C ASP A 274 18.12 17.59 -13.84
N ILE A 275 18.93 17.88 -12.83
CA ILE A 275 19.84 16.91 -12.21
C ILE A 275 19.06 15.75 -11.58
N VAL A 276 18.03 16.06 -10.77
CA VAL A 276 17.24 15.02 -10.10
C VAL A 276 16.45 14.18 -11.10
N ILE A 277 15.91 14.78 -12.17
CA ILE A 277 15.24 14.03 -13.26
C ILE A 277 16.24 13.11 -13.97
N SER A 278 17.47 13.58 -14.22
CA SER A 278 18.55 12.77 -14.82
C SER A 278 18.93 11.57 -13.94
N LEU A 279 19.12 11.81 -12.64
CA LEU A 279 19.40 10.75 -11.66
C LEU A 279 18.24 9.76 -11.56
N ARG A 280 16.99 10.22 -11.52
CA ARG A 280 15.81 9.36 -11.55
C ARG A 280 15.74 8.49 -12.81
N ASN A 281 16.11 9.01 -13.97
CA ASN A 281 16.14 8.22 -15.20
C ASN A 281 17.22 7.14 -15.15
N SER A 282 18.36 7.46 -14.52
CA SER A 282 19.48 6.54 -14.32
C SER A 282 19.13 5.44 -13.32
N TYR A 283 18.69 5.77 -12.11
CA TYR A 283 18.34 4.79 -11.08
C TYR A 283 17.10 3.95 -11.42
N ALA A 284 16.15 4.46 -12.21
CA ALA A 284 15.04 3.64 -12.72
C ALA A 284 15.47 2.60 -13.76
N ARG A 285 16.71 2.69 -14.25
CA ARG A 285 17.40 1.72 -15.13
C ARG A 285 18.70 1.30 -14.45
N PRO A 286 18.63 0.61 -13.31
CA PRO A 286 19.77 0.45 -12.40
C PRO A 286 20.97 -0.31 -13.01
N PHE A 287 20.75 -1.03 -14.11
CA PHE A 287 21.74 -1.86 -14.77
C PHE A 287 22.24 -1.28 -16.11
N SER A 288 22.44 0.04 -16.21
CA SER A 288 23.24 0.56 -17.33
C SER A 288 24.73 0.34 -17.04
N LEU A 289 25.52 0.12 -18.08
CA LEU A 289 26.97 -0.04 -17.96
C LEU A 289 27.61 1.19 -17.31
N SER A 290 27.18 2.38 -17.71
CA SER A 290 27.66 3.63 -17.13
C SER A 290 27.40 3.74 -15.63
N GLN A 291 26.31 3.18 -15.09
CA GLN A 291 26.05 3.17 -13.66
C GLN A 291 26.94 2.19 -12.91
N LEU A 292 27.19 1.01 -13.50
CA LEU A 292 28.07 -0.02 -12.91
C LEU A 292 29.54 0.41 -12.86
N LEU A 293 29.94 1.36 -13.72
CA LEU A 293 31.30 1.90 -13.78
C LEU A 293 31.54 3.08 -12.83
N ILE A 294 30.48 3.64 -12.20
CA ILE A 294 30.65 4.71 -11.23
C ILE A 294 31.35 4.14 -9.99
N ASP A 295 32.40 4.81 -9.54
CA ASP A 295 33.09 4.48 -8.29
C ASP A 295 32.09 4.49 -7.12
N ALA A 296 31.88 3.34 -6.49
CA ALA A 296 31.02 3.21 -5.32
C ALA A 296 31.43 4.15 -4.17
N ASN A 297 32.71 4.55 -4.11
CA ASN A 297 33.19 5.54 -3.15
C ASN A 297 32.81 6.98 -3.53
N LEU A 298 32.61 7.29 -4.81
CA LEU A 298 32.07 8.58 -5.23
C LEU A 298 30.64 8.77 -4.73
N GLU A 299 29.76 7.78 -4.98
CA GLU A 299 28.40 7.79 -4.44
C GLU A 299 28.43 7.89 -2.91
N ARG A 300 29.25 7.08 -2.22
CA ARG A 300 29.41 7.13 -0.76
C ARG A 300 29.83 8.52 -0.26
N ARG A 301 30.80 9.17 -0.91
CA ARG A 301 31.27 10.52 -0.55
C ARG A 301 30.17 11.56 -0.73
N VAL A 302 29.55 11.60 -1.92
CA VAL A 302 28.45 12.53 -2.23
C VAL A 302 27.33 12.36 -1.20
N TYR A 303 26.95 11.13 -0.89
CA TYR A 303 25.87 10.87 0.06
C TYR A 303 26.23 11.17 1.51
N SER A 304 27.50 11.03 1.90
CA SER A 304 27.94 11.40 3.26
C SER A 304 27.88 12.90 3.54
N SER A 305 27.92 13.77 2.53
CA SER A 305 27.86 15.23 2.67
C SER A 305 26.45 15.81 2.59
N LEU A 306 25.48 15.09 2.03
CA LEU A 306 24.10 15.56 1.84
C LEU A 306 23.32 15.88 3.14
N PRO A 307 23.38 15.10 4.23
CA PRO A 307 22.59 15.33 5.45
C PRO A 307 22.55 16.75 5.99
N GLN A 308 23.68 17.47 5.92
CA GLN A 308 23.80 18.83 6.46
C GLN A 308 23.21 19.89 5.51
N GLN A 309 23.08 19.57 4.23
CA GLN A 309 22.75 20.51 3.15
C GLN A 309 21.30 20.36 2.68
N THR A 310 20.61 19.27 3.03
CA THR A 310 19.27 18.94 2.48
C THR A 310 18.11 19.50 3.27
N VAL A 311 18.38 20.19 4.39
CA VAL A 311 17.35 20.77 5.26
C VAL A 311 16.49 21.76 4.48
N VAL A 312 17.08 22.66 3.70
CA VAL A 312 16.33 23.61 2.86
C VAL A 312 15.40 22.90 1.87
N ILE A 313 15.87 21.84 1.19
CA ILE A 313 15.05 21.08 0.25
C ILE A 313 13.87 20.46 0.96
N ARG A 314 14.10 19.82 2.12
CA ARG A 314 13.03 19.26 2.95
C ARG A 314 12.01 20.32 3.35
N MET A 315 12.46 21.50 3.76
CA MET A 315 11.56 22.59 4.17
C MET A 315 10.75 23.15 3.01
N VAL A 316 11.33 23.24 1.82
CA VAL A 316 10.59 23.59 0.59
C VAL A 316 9.50 22.55 0.31
N MET A 317 9.83 21.25 0.37
CA MET A 317 8.84 20.18 0.17
C MET A 317 7.72 20.26 1.22
N ASN A 318 8.08 20.44 2.49
CA ASN A 318 7.15 20.58 3.59
C ASN A 318 6.18 21.75 3.38
N LEU A 319 6.68 22.92 2.96
CA LEU A 319 5.86 24.10 2.70
C LEU A 319 4.89 23.85 1.54
N LEU A 320 5.37 23.31 0.42
CA LEU A 320 4.52 22.98 -0.74
C LEU A 320 3.49 21.89 -0.41
N PHE A 321 3.87 20.89 0.37
CA PHE A 321 2.97 19.85 0.86
C PHE A 321 1.81 20.45 1.66
N VAL A 322 2.09 21.37 2.60
CA VAL A 322 1.07 22.08 3.38
C VAL A 322 0.12 22.86 2.47
N ILE A 323 0.65 23.64 1.52
CA ILE A 323 -0.15 24.46 0.60
C ILE A 323 -1.08 23.60 -0.25
N VAL A 324 -0.66 22.39 -0.59
CA VAL A 324 -1.51 21.51 -1.37
C VAL A 324 -2.50 20.76 -0.54
N MET A 325 -2.13 20.25 0.63
CA MET A 325 -3.13 19.67 1.51
C MET A 325 -4.26 20.69 1.76
N ALA A 326 -3.91 21.98 1.84
CA ALA A 326 -4.87 23.07 1.82
C ALA A 326 -5.68 23.16 0.50
N GLU A 327 -5.06 23.14 -0.68
CA GLU A 327 -5.77 23.16 -1.97
C GLU A 327 -6.70 21.96 -2.18
N VAL A 328 -6.34 20.79 -1.65
CA VAL A 328 -7.15 19.57 -1.70
C VAL A 328 -8.39 19.75 -0.86
N ARG A 329 -8.23 20.26 0.37
CA ARG A 329 -9.34 20.58 1.25
C ARG A 329 -10.26 21.63 0.62
N ARG A 330 -9.69 22.69 0.03
CA ARG A 330 -10.45 23.71 -0.72
C ARG A 330 -11.19 23.09 -1.91
N SER A 331 -10.54 22.21 -2.68
CA SER A 331 -11.14 21.53 -3.83
C SER A 331 -12.32 20.65 -3.42
N PHE A 332 -12.19 19.96 -2.30
CA PHE A 332 -13.28 19.20 -1.68
C PHE A 332 -14.47 20.11 -1.33
N TYR A 333 -14.23 21.27 -0.72
CA TYR A 333 -15.31 22.26 -0.49
C TYR A 333 -15.98 22.70 -1.80
N GLY A 334 -15.20 22.86 -2.86
CA GLY A 334 -15.71 23.13 -4.22
C GLY A 334 -16.53 21.99 -4.82
N MET A 335 -16.24 20.73 -4.46
CA MET A 335 -17.09 19.59 -4.84
C MET A 335 -18.42 19.60 -4.10
N LEU A 336 -18.41 19.84 -2.78
CA LEU A 336 -19.64 19.97 -1.98
C LEU A 336 -20.57 21.05 -2.52
N MET A 337 -20.00 22.21 -2.87
CA MET A 337 -20.77 23.34 -3.42
C MET A 337 -21.47 22.98 -4.76
N ARG A 338 -20.87 22.09 -5.55
CA ARG A 338 -21.38 21.63 -6.85
C ARG A 338 -22.42 20.52 -6.75
N CYS A 339 -22.66 19.94 -5.57
CA CYS A 339 -23.71 18.94 -5.40
C CYS A 339 -25.09 19.54 -5.75
N GLY A 340 -25.87 18.78 -6.53
CA GLY A 340 -27.19 19.18 -7.01
C GLY A 340 -28.30 19.05 -5.96
N SER A 341 -28.10 18.20 -4.94
CA SER A 341 -29.05 17.94 -3.87
C SER A 341 -28.36 17.79 -2.52
N LEU A 342 -29.15 17.89 -1.43
CA LEU A 342 -28.67 17.60 -0.07
C LEU A 342 -28.22 16.15 0.07
N ASP A 343 -28.89 15.20 -0.58
CA ASP A 343 -28.54 13.79 -0.52
C ASP A 343 -27.18 13.50 -1.16
N ALA A 344 -26.90 14.11 -2.32
CA ALA A 344 -25.61 14.00 -2.98
C ALA A 344 -24.50 14.65 -2.13
N LEU A 345 -24.76 15.82 -1.54
CA LEU A 345 -23.83 16.54 -0.68
C LEU A 345 -23.51 15.72 0.58
N ARG A 346 -24.54 15.21 1.25
CA ARG A 346 -24.41 14.39 2.46
C ARG A 346 -23.68 13.10 2.11
N SER A 347 -24.08 12.37 1.08
CA SER A 347 -23.38 11.15 0.64
C SER A 347 -21.87 11.38 0.41
N LEU A 348 -21.49 12.53 -0.15
CA LEU A 348 -20.09 12.88 -0.33
C LEU A 348 -19.36 13.21 0.99
N LEU A 349 -20.00 13.92 1.94
CA LEU A 349 -19.46 14.15 3.30
C LEU A 349 -19.40 12.89 4.15
N ILE A 350 -20.26 11.94 3.83
CA ILE A 350 -20.28 10.62 4.42
C ILE A 350 -19.05 9.85 3.92
N TYR A 351 -18.78 9.90 2.61
CA TYR A 351 -17.62 9.24 2.00
C TYR A 351 -16.25 9.76 2.49
N THR A 352 -16.06 11.06 2.73
CA THR A 352 -14.73 11.68 2.96
C THR A 352 -14.25 11.82 4.42
N SER A 353 -14.84 11.07 5.35
CA SER A 353 -14.46 11.02 6.77
C SER A 353 -15.05 12.08 7.69
N LYS A 354 -15.02 11.80 9.01
CA LYS A 354 -15.34 12.81 10.03
C LYS A 354 -14.10 13.56 10.45
N GLN A 355 -12.99 12.86 10.56
CA GLN A 355 -11.74 13.45 10.98
C GLN A 355 -11.09 14.14 9.80
N ASP A 356 -10.54 15.30 10.09
CA ASP A 356 -9.65 15.97 9.16
C ASP A 356 -8.29 15.27 9.17
N VAL A 357 -8.15 14.26 8.31
CA VAL A 357 -6.92 13.48 8.12
C VAL A 357 -5.71 14.36 7.73
N PHE A 358 -5.95 15.59 7.28
CA PHE A 358 -4.90 16.52 6.91
C PHE A 358 -4.50 17.46 8.06
N SER A 359 -5.31 17.60 9.12
CA SER A 359 -5.05 18.56 10.21
C SER A 359 -3.72 18.28 10.92
N THR A 360 -3.53 17.07 11.44
CA THR A 360 -2.31 16.69 12.17
C THR A 360 -1.06 16.72 11.29
N PRO A 361 -1.06 16.15 10.06
CA PRO A 361 0.07 16.28 9.15
C PRO A 361 0.42 17.73 8.81
N ILE A 362 -0.57 18.57 8.48
CA ILE A 362 -0.33 19.99 8.17
C ILE A 362 0.29 20.70 9.37
N GLN A 363 -0.26 20.52 10.58
CA GLN A 363 0.25 21.18 11.78
C GLN A 363 1.69 20.75 12.10
N THR A 364 1.97 19.45 12.03
CA THR A 364 3.29 18.89 12.32
C THR A 364 4.33 19.38 11.31
N VAL A 365 4.03 19.24 10.02
CA VAL A 365 4.93 19.62 8.92
C VAL A 365 5.13 21.13 8.89
N PHE A 366 4.08 21.93 9.07
CA PHE A 366 4.19 23.38 9.11
C PHE A 366 4.98 23.86 10.34
N GLY A 367 4.82 23.21 11.49
CA GLY A 367 5.61 23.48 12.69
C GLY A 367 7.13 23.35 12.44
N GLN A 368 7.54 22.32 11.69
CA GLN A 368 8.94 22.16 11.28
C GLN A 368 9.42 23.31 10.38
N VAL A 369 8.59 23.75 9.43
CA VAL A 369 8.90 24.89 8.55
C VAL A 369 9.06 26.17 9.36
N THR A 370 8.13 26.45 10.28
CA THR A 370 8.21 27.65 11.13
C THR A 370 9.44 27.63 12.04
N GLN A 371 9.79 26.47 12.60
CA GLN A 371 11.00 26.33 13.43
C GLN A 371 12.28 26.56 12.61
N TYR A 372 12.34 26.05 11.38
CA TYR A 372 13.47 26.26 10.49
C TYR A 372 13.69 27.75 10.19
N PHE A 373 12.64 28.48 9.81
CA PHE A 373 12.77 29.92 9.55
C PHE A 373 13.07 30.73 10.80
N ALA A 374 12.57 30.33 11.98
CA ALA A 374 12.97 30.95 13.25
C ALA A 374 14.47 30.75 13.54
N ASN A 375 14.99 29.54 13.32
CA ASN A 375 16.41 29.24 13.49
C ASN A 375 17.28 30.05 12.51
N ILE A 376 16.85 30.23 11.26
CA ILE A 376 17.57 31.06 10.30
C ILE A 376 17.59 32.51 10.74
N LYS A 377 16.46 33.06 11.20
CA LYS A 377 16.43 34.44 11.71
C LYS A 377 17.42 34.63 12.86
N GLY A 378 17.41 33.74 13.84
CA GLY A 378 18.39 33.78 14.94
C GLY A 378 19.84 33.65 14.48
N LEU A 379 20.10 32.79 13.48
CA LEU A 379 21.44 32.68 12.88
C LEU A 379 21.87 33.96 12.15
N LEU A 380 20.96 34.61 11.41
CA LEU A 380 21.26 35.88 10.74
C LEU A 380 21.49 37.02 11.74
N GLU A 381 20.71 37.08 12.82
CA GLU A 381 20.92 38.04 13.91
C GLU A 381 22.31 37.84 14.53
N GLU A 382 22.68 36.61 14.88
CA GLU A 382 24.02 36.29 15.40
C GLU A 382 25.13 36.65 14.40
N LEU A 383 24.95 36.36 13.11
CA LEU A 383 25.95 36.64 12.07
C LEU A 383 26.05 38.12 11.72
N SER A 384 25.01 38.92 11.98
CA SER A 384 25.03 40.37 11.75
C SER A 384 26.03 41.10 12.65
N GLU A 385 26.37 40.53 13.81
CA GLU A 385 27.34 41.08 14.75
C GLU A 385 28.80 40.83 14.33
N ASN A 386 29.03 39.98 13.31
CA ASN A 386 30.34 39.63 12.80
C ASN A 386 30.73 40.51 11.60
N PRO A 387 32.03 40.56 11.19
CA PRO A 387 32.47 41.31 10.01
C PRO A 387 31.72 40.97 8.71
N VAL A 388 31.21 39.73 8.63
CA VAL A 388 30.38 39.23 7.53
C VAL A 388 29.04 39.99 7.40
N GLY A 389 28.47 40.44 8.53
CA GLY A 389 27.22 41.20 8.59
C GLY A 389 27.27 42.53 7.83
N ASN A 390 28.48 43.08 7.65
CA ASN A 390 28.71 44.36 6.95
C ASN A 390 28.83 44.22 5.42
N THR A 391 28.71 43.01 4.88
CA THR A 391 28.82 42.77 3.43
C THR A 391 27.50 43.03 2.71
N VAL A 392 27.57 43.50 1.45
CA VAL A 392 26.38 43.74 0.62
C VAL A 392 25.63 42.43 0.35
N GLU A 393 26.38 41.35 0.17
CA GLU A 393 25.88 40.00 -0.04
C GLU A 393 25.07 39.49 1.17
N PHE A 394 25.52 39.78 2.39
CA PHE A 394 24.79 39.42 3.61
C PHE A 394 23.49 40.21 3.76
N SER A 395 23.49 41.51 3.45
CA SER A 395 22.27 42.32 3.42
C SER A 395 21.25 41.78 2.42
N GLN A 396 21.69 41.42 1.21
CA GLN A 396 20.84 40.83 0.18
C GLN A 396 20.25 39.47 0.62
N LEU A 397 21.05 38.64 1.32
CA LEU A 397 20.58 37.40 1.90
C LEU A 397 19.52 37.65 2.97
N GLY A 398 19.72 38.64 3.84
CA GLY A 398 18.74 39.05 4.85
C GLY A 398 17.41 39.48 4.24
N ASP A 399 17.45 40.31 3.20
CA ASP A 399 16.25 40.75 2.47
C ASP A 399 15.48 39.57 1.84
N GLN A 400 16.20 38.62 1.24
CA GLN A 400 15.61 37.41 0.66
C GLN A 400 14.94 36.54 1.72
N ILE A 401 15.61 36.27 2.84
CA ILE A 401 15.03 35.49 3.94
C ILE A 401 13.82 36.20 4.55
N GLN A 402 13.83 37.53 4.64
CA GLN A 402 12.68 38.30 5.13
C GLN A 402 11.45 38.13 4.22
N VAL A 403 11.64 38.15 2.89
CA VAL A 403 10.57 37.85 1.93
C VAL A 403 10.03 36.43 2.11
N GLN A 404 10.92 35.44 2.26
CA GLN A 404 10.54 34.04 2.49
C GLN A 404 9.73 33.87 3.79
N CYS A 405 10.13 34.55 4.86
CA CYS A 405 9.40 34.57 6.13
C CYS A 405 8.02 35.20 5.98
N GLY A 406 7.89 36.29 5.21
CA GLY A 406 6.59 36.91 4.92
C GLY A 406 5.64 35.94 4.21
N ILE A 407 6.13 35.10 3.30
CA ILE A 407 5.33 34.06 2.65
C ILE A 407 4.92 32.96 3.64
N VAL A 408 5.81 32.57 4.56
CA VAL A 408 5.48 31.63 5.64
C VAL A 408 4.39 32.20 6.54
N ASP A 409 4.41 33.50 6.83
CA ASP A 409 3.36 34.20 7.57
C ASP A 409 2.03 34.24 6.80
N GLU A 410 2.05 34.39 5.47
CA GLU A 410 0.85 34.23 4.62
C GLU A 410 0.25 32.83 4.73
N VAL A 411 1.08 31.78 4.76
CA VAL A 411 0.61 30.40 4.99
C VAL A 411 0.01 30.26 6.38
N LYS A 412 0.66 30.83 7.40
CA LYS A 412 0.16 30.83 8.78
C LYS A 412 -1.21 31.52 8.88
N ALA A 413 -1.38 32.66 8.22
CA ALA A 413 -2.65 33.38 8.16
C ALA A 413 -3.74 32.57 7.42
N MET A 414 -3.40 31.93 6.30
CA MET A 414 -4.32 31.04 5.58
C MET A 414 -4.77 29.86 6.47
N LEU A 415 -3.85 29.23 7.21
CA LEU A 415 -4.18 28.14 8.13
C LEU A 415 -4.98 28.62 9.34
N ALA A 416 -4.76 29.86 9.82
CA ALA A 416 -5.57 30.46 10.87
C ALA A 416 -7.02 30.70 10.41
N ALA A 417 -7.23 31.20 9.18
CA ALA A 417 -8.56 31.32 8.57
C ALA A 417 -9.27 29.96 8.41
N GLU A 418 -8.51 28.86 8.30
CA GLU A 418 -9.11 27.53 8.32
C GLU A 418 -9.70 27.19 9.69
N LYS A 419 -9.04 27.58 10.79
CA LYS A 419 -9.46 27.27 12.16
C LYS A 419 -10.73 27.99 12.61
N GLU A 420 -11.08 29.15 12.03
CA GLU A 420 -12.30 29.88 12.37
C GLU A 420 -13.58 29.07 12.08
N LEU A 421 -13.52 28.20 11.07
CA LEU A 421 -14.55 27.21 10.77
C LEU A 421 -13.88 25.94 10.26
N ASP A 422 -13.37 25.12 11.17
CA ASP A 422 -12.67 23.90 10.80
C ASP A 422 -13.56 22.91 10.03
N TYR A 423 -12.91 21.90 9.45
CA TYR A 423 -13.57 20.86 8.66
C TYR A 423 -14.71 20.18 9.42
N GLU A 424 -14.50 19.85 10.70
CA GLU A 424 -15.48 19.14 11.53
C GLU A 424 -16.72 20.00 11.78
N SER A 425 -16.53 21.27 12.13
CA SER A 425 -17.59 22.26 12.33
C SER A 425 -18.36 22.52 11.04
N LEU A 426 -17.66 22.67 9.91
CA LEU A 426 -18.29 22.82 8.59
C LEU A 426 -19.15 21.60 8.25
N ARG A 427 -18.60 20.40 8.44
CA ARG A 427 -19.29 19.14 8.18
C ARG A 427 -20.55 19.00 9.02
N GLN A 428 -20.49 19.30 10.32
CA GLN A 428 -21.66 19.29 11.20
C GLN A 428 -22.75 20.25 10.69
N LYS A 429 -22.38 21.50 10.34
CA LYS A 429 -23.32 22.49 9.80
C LYS A 429 -23.97 22.03 8.49
N CYS A 430 -23.20 21.40 7.59
CA CYS A 430 -23.71 20.85 6.33
C CYS A 430 -24.67 19.67 6.53
N ILE A 431 -24.50 18.86 7.58
CA ILE A 431 -25.40 17.75 7.88
C ILE A 431 -26.69 18.27 8.53
N SER A 432 -26.58 19.15 9.51
CA SER A 432 -27.71 19.63 10.31
C SER A 432 -28.60 20.64 9.58
N CYS A 433 -28.08 21.34 8.56
CA CYS A 433 -28.85 22.31 7.79
C CYS A 433 -29.66 21.62 6.68
N ASN A 434 -30.96 21.96 6.58
CA ASN A 434 -31.87 21.45 5.55
C ASN A 434 -32.08 22.44 4.39
N ASP A 435 -31.33 23.54 4.35
CA ASP A 435 -31.37 24.51 3.25
C ASP A 435 -30.05 24.51 2.47
N LEU A 436 -30.11 24.01 1.24
CA LEU A 436 -28.97 23.94 0.33
C LEU A 436 -28.42 25.34 -0.03
N SER A 437 -29.26 26.37 -0.08
CA SER A 437 -28.83 27.74 -0.39
C SER A 437 -27.93 28.31 0.71
N THR A 438 -28.32 28.11 1.97
CA THR A 438 -27.52 28.50 3.14
C THR A 438 -26.20 27.74 3.19
N ILE A 439 -26.20 26.42 2.93
CA ILE A 439 -24.95 25.64 2.84
C ILE A 439 -24.02 26.17 1.74
N ARG A 440 -24.57 26.50 0.56
CA ARG A 440 -23.77 27.07 -0.54
C ARG A 440 -23.16 28.42 -0.17
N ARG A 441 -23.89 29.30 0.50
CA ARG A 441 -23.35 30.58 0.99
C ARG A 441 -22.21 30.38 1.98
N LEU A 442 -22.37 29.42 2.91
CA LEU A 442 -21.33 29.04 3.88
C LEU A 442 -20.06 28.53 3.17
N LEU A 443 -20.21 27.57 2.26
CA LEU A 443 -19.11 27.00 1.48
C LEU A 443 -18.43 28.06 0.61
N HIS A 444 -19.18 28.96 -0.01
CA HIS A 444 -18.65 30.05 -0.81
C HIS A 444 -17.81 31.02 0.04
N SER A 445 -18.31 31.42 1.22
CA SER A 445 -17.55 32.23 2.18
C SER A 445 -16.25 31.51 2.59
N LYS A 446 -16.34 30.23 2.92
CA LYS A 446 -15.19 29.40 3.33
C LYS A 446 -14.12 29.30 2.24
N ILE A 447 -14.54 29.00 1.00
CA ILE A 447 -13.67 28.95 -0.16
C ILE A 447 -13.03 30.32 -0.40
N ASN A 448 -13.74 31.42 -0.20
CA ASN A 448 -13.19 32.75 -0.40
C ASN A 448 -12.19 33.17 0.69
N ALA A 449 -12.30 32.69 1.91
CA ALA A 449 -11.33 32.95 2.98
C ALA A 449 -10.06 32.09 2.83
N TYR A 450 -10.19 30.83 2.42
CA TYR A 450 -9.09 29.87 2.42
C TYR A 450 -8.38 29.78 1.05
N ARG A 451 -7.35 30.61 0.79
CA ARG A 451 -6.75 30.86 -0.54
C ARG A 451 -5.30 30.34 -0.75
N PRO A 452 -5.07 29.02 -0.85
CA PRO A 452 -3.73 28.45 -1.14
C PRO A 452 -3.16 28.86 -2.50
N ASN A 453 -4.01 29.08 -3.53
CA ASN A 453 -3.53 29.55 -4.84
C ASN A 453 -2.94 30.98 -4.80
N ALA A 454 -3.38 31.82 -3.86
CA ALA A 454 -2.81 33.16 -3.67
C ALA A 454 -1.40 33.07 -3.04
N VAL A 455 -1.21 32.14 -2.10
CA VAL A 455 0.12 31.83 -1.54
C VAL A 455 1.06 31.32 -2.63
N LEU A 456 0.61 30.38 -3.48
CA LEU A 456 1.43 29.91 -4.61
C LEU A 456 1.82 31.04 -5.56
N GLU A 457 0.92 32.00 -5.79
CA GLU A 457 1.21 33.19 -6.61
C GLU A 457 2.24 34.10 -5.95
N SER A 458 2.14 34.30 -4.63
CA SER A 458 3.14 35.01 -3.82
C SER A 458 4.51 34.35 -3.95
N ILE A 459 4.58 33.01 -3.85
CA ILE A 459 5.83 32.25 -4.07
C ILE A 459 6.37 32.48 -5.48
N CYS A 460 5.54 32.29 -6.52
CA CYS A 460 5.96 32.47 -7.91
C CYS A 460 6.54 33.85 -8.19
N ASN A 461 5.97 34.90 -7.56
CA ASN A 461 6.31 36.29 -7.85
C ASN A 461 7.42 36.86 -6.97
N ARG A 462 7.58 36.35 -5.74
CA ARG A 462 8.45 36.96 -4.71
C ARG A 462 9.54 36.03 -4.18
N TRP A 463 9.40 34.71 -4.32
CA TRP A 463 10.40 33.77 -3.82
C TRP A 463 11.57 33.65 -4.80
N ILE A 464 12.73 34.17 -4.41
CA ILE A 464 13.99 33.99 -5.13
C ILE A 464 14.86 33.03 -4.32
N GLY A 465 15.47 32.04 -4.97
CA GLY A 465 16.39 31.10 -4.33
C GLY A 465 17.70 31.79 -3.90
N ASN A 466 18.28 31.36 -2.78
CA ASN A 466 19.39 32.05 -2.10
C ASN A 466 20.79 31.77 -2.72
N GLY A 467 20.89 30.93 -3.75
CA GLY A 467 22.16 30.30 -4.16
C GLY A 467 23.26 31.24 -4.68
N SER A 468 22.91 32.34 -5.38
CA SER A 468 23.91 33.26 -5.93
C SER A 468 24.51 34.20 -4.89
N SER A 469 23.76 34.54 -3.85
CA SER A 469 24.19 35.45 -2.77
C SER A 469 25.06 34.72 -1.74
N ILE A 470 24.72 33.48 -1.37
CA ILE A 470 25.45 32.69 -0.35
C ILE A 470 26.88 32.36 -0.80
N LEU A 471 27.08 31.98 -2.06
CA LEU A 471 28.40 31.63 -2.61
C LEU A 471 29.41 32.79 -2.58
N ARG A 472 28.94 34.03 -2.43
CA ARG A 472 29.78 35.24 -2.43
C ARG A 472 30.11 35.75 -1.04
N VAL A 473 29.54 35.17 0.02
CA VAL A 473 29.83 35.52 1.42
C VAL A 473 31.09 34.78 1.89
N PRO A 474 32.25 35.45 2.08
CA PRO A 474 33.49 34.76 2.45
C PRO A 474 33.43 34.21 3.89
N GLY A 475 33.86 32.96 4.10
CA GLY A 475 34.20 32.41 5.42
C GLY A 475 33.14 31.64 6.21
N MET A 476 31.86 31.59 5.78
CA MET A 476 30.75 31.03 6.59
C MET A 476 29.89 29.96 5.87
N VAL A 477 30.36 29.42 4.74
CA VAL A 477 29.63 28.44 3.90
C VAL A 477 29.11 27.24 4.71
N VAL A 478 29.85 26.77 5.73
CA VAL A 478 29.44 25.59 6.52
C VAL A 478 28.21 25.86 7.38
N ARG A 479 28.12 27.02 8.04
CA ARG A 479 26.98 27.37 8.91
C ARG A 479 25.73 27.76 8.11
N LEU A 480 25.93 28.33 6.92
CA LEU A 480 24.85 28.71 6.00
C LEU A 480 24.47 27.58 5.03
N SER A 481 25.16 26.43 5.07
CA SER A 481 24.93 25.29 4.17
C SER A 481 23.50 24.74 4.24
N GLY A 482 22.83 24.88 5.37
CA GLY A 482 21.43 24.47 5.56
C GLY A 482 20.41 25.33 4.83
N ILE A 483 20.82 26.44 4.20
CA ILE A 483 19.99 27.44 3.51
C ILE A 483 20.23 27.42 1.99
N ASP A 484 21.33 26.80 1.53
CA ASP A 484 21.75 26.81 0.13
C ASP A 484 21.35 25.53 -0.61
N THR A 485 20.41 25.66 -1.56
CA THR A 485 19.99 24.56 -2.43
C THR A 485 21.04 24.19 -3.49
N GLU A 486 21.98 25.10 -3.79
CA GLU A 486 22.99 24.92 -4.84
C GLU A 486 24.11 23.96 -4.41
N LEU A 487 24.41 23.86 -3.11
CA LEU A 487 25.37 22.87 -2.59
C LEU A 487 24.91 21.43 -2.85
N VAL A 488 23.65 21.14 -2.55
CA VAL A 488 23.04 19.82 -2.84
C VAL A 488 23.03 19.56 -4.35
N CYS A 489 22.67 20.58 -5.14
CA CYS A 489 22.70 20.54 -6.60
C CYS A 489 24.09 20.16 -7.12
N ASN A 490 25.15 20.81 -6.61
CA ASN A 490 26.53 20.54 -7.00
C ASN A 490 27.02 19.15 -6.59
N GLU A 491 26.67 18.69 -5.39
CA GLU A 491 27.02 17.34 -4.93
C GLU A 491 26.33 16.26 -5.78
N LEU A 492 25.02 16.38 -6.04
CA LEU A 492 24.30 15.46 -6.91
C LEU A 492 24.79 15.51 -8.37
N ALA A 493 25.20 16.69 -8.86
CA ALA A 493 25.76 16.84 -10.20
C ALA A 493 27.05 16.03 -10.40
N ARG A 494 27.82 15.76 -9.34
CA ARG A 494 29.02 14.90 -9.44
C ARG A 494 28.68 13.50 -9.93
N ILE A 495 27.56 12.94 -9.45
CA ILE A 495 27.10 11.61 -9.89
C ILE A 495 26.65 11.67 -11.35
N VAL A 496 25.91 12.71 -11.76
CA VAL A 496 25.47 12.88 -13.15
C VAL A 496 26.68 13.04 -14.09
N ASN A 497 27.68 13.82 -13.68
CA ASN A 497 28.89 14.04 -14.45
C ASN A 497 29.71 12.75 -14.58
N ALA A 498 29.91 12.02 -13.48
CA ALA A 498 30.57 10.73 -13.50
C ALA A 498 29.83 9.71 -14.38
N THR A 499 28.49 9.70 -14.34
CA THR A 499 27.68 8.86 -15.23
C THR A 499 27.95 9.21 -16.71
N ARG A 500 27.98 10.50 -17.04
CA ARG A 500 28.23 11.00 -18.40
C ARG A 500 29.66 10.71 -18.87
N GLU A 501 30.65 10.86 -18.00
CA GLU A 501 32.04 10.47 -18.25
C GLU A 501 32.15 8.97 -18.47
N ALA A 502 31.50 8.15 -17.65
CA ALA A 502 31.48 6.70 -17.81
C ALA A 502 30.90 6.27 -19.18
N LYS A 503 29.96 7.03 -19.78
CA LYS A 503 29.48 6.73 -21.15
C LYS A 503 30.56 6.84 -22.22
N THR A 504 31.62 7.63 -21.99
CA THR A 504 32.75 7.72 -22.94
C THR A 504 33.53 6.40 -23.02
N SER A 505 33.48 5.58 -21.95
CA SER A 505 34.13 4.28 -21.91
C SER A 505 33.42 3.19 -22.73
N TYR A 506 32.23 3.48 -23.29
CA TYR A 506 31.51 2.52 -24.14
C TYR A 506 32.36 2.10 -25.35
N LYS A 507 33.12 3.02 -25.94
CA LYS A 507 34.05 2.71 -27.03
C LYS A 507 35.14 1.71 -26.59
N ASN A 508 35.66 1.86 -25.36
CA ASN A 508 36.68 0.95 -24.82
C ASN A 508 36.11 -0.45 -24.58
N HIS A 509 34.87 -0.54 -24.07
CA HIS A 509 34.18 -1.83 -23.94
C HIS A 509 33.89 -2.47 -25.29
N THR A 510 33.52 -1.68 -26.31
CA THR A 510 33.36 -2.20 -27.67
C THR A 510 34.67 -2.76 -28.22
N ARG A 511 35.80 -2.09 -28.00
CA ARG A 511 37.12 -2.61 -28.40
C ARG A 511 37.45 -3.93 -27.71
N GLN A 512 37.21 -4.01 -26.40
CA GLN A 512 37.45 -5.25 -25.66
C GLN A 512 36.54 -6.40 -26.16
N LEU A 513 35.30 -6.13 -26.54
CA LEU A 513 34.43 -7.13 -27.17
C LEU A 513 34.93 -7.58 -28.56
N ILE A 514 35.51 -6.66 -29.35
CA ILE A 514 36.14 -6.95 -30.65
C ILE A 514 37.35 -7.88 -30.45
N GLU A 515 38.18 -7.61 -29.44
CA GLU A 515 39.32 -8.45 -29.04
C GLU A 515 38.86 -9.83 -28.55
N ASP A 516 37.88 -9.87 -27.65
CA ASP A 516 37.34 -11.13 -27.10
C ASP A 516 36.72 -12.03 -28.21
N LEU A 517 36.18 -11.43 -29.26
CA LEU A 517 35.63 -12.13 -30.43
C LEU A 517 36.68 -12.46 -31.50
N ASN A 518 37.94 -12.05 -31.30
CA ASN A 518 39.05 -12.24 -32.22
C ASN A 518 38.77 -11.67 -33.63
N ILE A 519 38.14 -10.49 -33.69
CA ILE A 519 37.82 -9.76 -34.94
C ILE A 519 38.60 -8.44 -35.09
N SER A 520 39.58 -8.19 -34.22
CA SER A 520 40.36 -6.93 -34.18
C SER A 520 41.06 -6.60 -35.50
N GLU A 521 41.66 -7.58 -36.17
CA GLU A 521 42.44 -7.34 -37.40
C GLU A 521 41.63 -6.72 -38.56
N VAL A 522 40.28 -6.78 -38.50
CA VAL A 522 39.39 -6.36 -39.59
C VAL A 522 38.47 -5.19 -39.19
N VAL A 523 38.34 -4.87 -37.89
CA VAL A 523 37.36 -3.91 -37.36
C VAL A 523 38.00 -2.77 -36.56
N ASP A 524 39.31 -2.81 -36.32
CA ASP A 524 40.01 -1.78 -35.51
C ASP A 524 40.18 -0.43 -36.24
N ASP A 525 39.51 -0.24 -37.39
CA ASP A 525 39.30 1.07 -37.97
C ASP A 525 38.32 1.90 -37.12
N VAL A 526 38.59 3.20 -36.98
CA VAL A 526 37.82 4.11 -36.10
C VAL A 526 36.31 4.08 -36.44
N GLU A 527 35.98 3.94 -37.72
CA GLU A 527 34.59 3.91 -38.22
C GLU A 527 33.87 2.60 -37.84
N GLY A 528 34.55 1.46 -37.92
CA GLY A 528 34.04 0.15 -37.46
C GLY A 528 33.70 0.11 -35.96
N VAL A 529 34.60 0.62 -35.12
CA VAL A 529 34.40 0.69 -33.66
C VAL A 529 33.25 1.64 -33.30
N GLU A 530 33.14 2.79 -33.97
CA GLU A 530 32.06 3.75 -33.75
C GLU A 530 30.71 3.18 -34.14
N GLN A 531 30.61 2.58 -35.34
CA GLN A 531 29.39 1.95 -35.81
C GLN A 531 28.90 0.86 -34.85
N LEU A 532 29.79 -0.04 -34.41
CA LEU A 532 29.41 -1.10 -33.47
C LEU A 532 29.02 -0.53 -32.08
N THR A 533 29.70 0.51 -31.63
CA THR A 533 29.36 1.19 -30.36
C THR A 533 27.95 1.78 -30.40
N GLU A 534 27.55 2.39 -31.51
CA GLU A 534 26.19 2.91 -31.70
C GLU A 534 25.14 1.80 -31.72
N LEU A 535 25.42 0.69 -32.42
CA LEU A 535 24.52 -0.46 -32.47
C LEU A 535 24.35 -1.14 -31.09
N LEU A 536 25.41 -1.15 -30.26
CA LEU A 536 25.41 -1.68 -28.90
C LEU A 536 24.92 -0.68 -27.85
N ALA A 537 24.73 0.60 -28.18
CA ALA A 537 24.29 1.62 -27.21
C ALA A 537 23.04 1.21 -26.42
N PRO A 538 21.99 0.59 -27.01
CA PRO A 538 20.84 0.13 -26.24
C PRO A 538 21.17 -0.96 -25.20
N TYR A 539 22.19 -1.79 -25.45
CA TYR A 539 22.70 -2.76 -24.49
C TYR A 539 23.52 -2.06 -23.40
N TYR A 540 24.36 -1.08 -23.74
CA TYR A 540 25.09 -0.32 -22.71
C TYR A 540 24.17 0.49 -21.79
N GLU A 541 23.00 0.91 -22.27
CA GLU A 541 21.98 1.54 -21.41
C GLU A 541 21.18 0.54 -20.56
N ASN A 542 21.30 -0.78 -20.81
CA ASN A 542 20.73 -1.85 -19.99
C ASN A 542 21.44 -3.18 -20.26
N ILE A 543 22.43 -3.53 -19.43
CA ILE A 543 23.29 -4.71 -19.60
C ILE A 543 22.53 -6.04 -19.50
N LEU A 544 21.28 -6.01 -19.03
CA LEU A 544 20.43 -7.19 -18.96
C LEU A 544 19.91 -7.63 -20.34
N LEU A 545 20.05 -6.79 -21.38
CA LEU A 545 19.61 -7.08 -22.75
C LEU A 545 20.60 -7.98 -23.51
N LEU A 546 20.95 -9.13 -22.95
CA LEU A 546 21.94 -10.06 -23.50
C LEU A 546 21.57 -10.54 -24.92
N ASP A 547 20.31 -10.93 -25.15
CA ASP A 547 19.85 -11.34 -26.49
C ASP A 547 20.07 -10.25 -27.54
N LYS A 548 19.89 -8.98 -27.14
CA LYS A 548 20.12 -7.84 -28.03
C LYS A 548 21.61 -7.67 -28.33
N LYS A 549 22.48 -7.74 -27.32
CA LYS A 549 23.95 -7.71 -27.48
C LYS A 549 24.40 -8.74 -28.52
N TRP A 550 24.04 -10.00 -28.30
CA TRP A 550 24.47 -11.12 -29.14
C TRP A 550 23.85 -11.09 -30.54
N SER A 551 22.59 -10.68 -30.67
CA SER A 551 21.94 -10.47 -31.97
C SER A 551 22.61 -9.35 -32.78
N VAL A 552 22.99 -8.25 -32.13
CA VAL A 552 23.69 -7.13 -32.77
C VAL A 552 25.07 -7.56 -33.25
N LEU A 553 25.87 -8.21 -32.38
CA LEU A 553 27.21 -8.70 -32.72
C LEU A 553 27.18 -9.66 -33.91
N LYS A 554 26.28 -10.64 -33.89
CA LYS A 554 26.12 -11.61 -35.00
C LYS A 554 25.71 -10.93 -36.31
N SER A 555 24.79 -9.96 -36.24
CA SER A 555 24.34 -9.21 -37.41
C SER A 555 25.43 -8.33 -37.98
N PHE A 556 26.20 -7.65 -37.13
CA PHE A 556 27.33 -6.81 -37.53
C PHE A 556 28.43 -7.64 -38.22
N CYS A 557 28.80 -8.79 -37.64
CA CYS A 557 29.78 -9.69 -38.25
C CYS A 557 29.31 -10.20 -39.62
N LYS A 558 28.02 -10.57 -39.73
CA LYS A 558 27.42 -10.98 -41.00
C LYS A 558 27.45 -9.86 -42.06
N GLN A 559 27.13 -8.62 -41.69
CA GLN A 559 27.11 -7.47 -42.59
C GLN A 559 28.52 -7.14 -43.11
N ARG A 560 29.53 -7.18 -42.24
CA ARG A 560 30.93 -6.90 -42.59
C ARG A 560 31.71 -8.12 -43.09
N ARG A 561 31.05 -9.29 -43.26
CA ARG A 561 31.66 -10.56 -43.69
C ARG A 561 32.84 -11.01 -42.82
N LEU A 562 32.71 -10.79 -41.51
CA LEU A 562 33.70 -11.15 -40.50
C LEU A 562 33.55 -12.61 -40.05
N PRO A 563 34.63 -13.27 -39.59
CA PRO A 563 34.52 -14.60 -39.00
C PRO A 563 33.65 -14.56 -37.74
N TRP A 564 32.77 -15.55 -37.59
CA TRP A 564 31.92 -15.72 -36.42
C TRP A 564 32.06 -17.14 -35.88
N ASN A 565 32.77 -17.30 -34.76
CA ASN A 565 32.90 -18.58 -34.08
C ASN A 565 31.74 -18.76 -33.10
N GLU A 566 30.78 -19.62 -33.44
CA GLU A 566 29.62 -19.89 -32.59
C GLU A 566 30.03 -20.45 -31.22
N THR A 567 31.13 -21.21 -31.12
CA THR A 567 31.61 -21.81 -29.86
C THR A 567 32.14 -20.75 -28.90
N ASP A 568 32.96 -19.82 -29.39
CA ASP A 568 33.54 -18.76 -28.54
C ASP A 568 32.48 -17.72 -28.17
N ALA A 569 31.59 -17.38 -29.10
CA ALA A 569 30.42 -16.55 -28.82
C ALA A 569 29.51 -17.19 -27.74
N GLN A 570 29.32 -18.51 -27.77
CA GLN A 570 28.53 -19.21 -26.76
C GLN A 570 29.21 -19.21 -25.37
N LYS A 571 30.53 -19.39 -25.30
CA LYS A 571 31.29 -19.28 -24.04
C LYS A 571 31.21 -17.88 -23.43
N LEU A 572 31.39 -16.84 -24.25
CA LEU A 572 31.27 -15.46 -23.80
C LEU A 572 29.84 -15.12 -23.37
N ARG A 573 28.82 -15.66 -24.06
CA ARG A 573 27.42 -15.54 -23.65
C ARG A 573 27.18 -16.19 -22.28
N GLN A 574 27.69 -17.39 -22.04
CA GLN A 574 27.58 -18.05 -20.74
C GLN A 574 28.24 -17.24 -19.61
N ARG A 575 29.38 -16.58 -19.91
CA ARG A 575 30.03 -15.67 -18.98
C ARG A 575 29.14 -14.46 -18.65
N ASP A 576 28.52 -13.84 -19.66
CA ASP A 576 27.56 -12.74 -19.44
C ASP A 576 26.36 -13.20 -18.60
N GLU A 577 25.80 -14.38 -18.90
CA GLU A 577 24.69 -14.99 -18.16
C GLU A 577 25.08 -15.23 -16.68
N GLN A 578 26.27 -15.74 -16.42
CA GLN A 578 26.78 -15.93 -15.05
C GLN A 578 26.99 -14.60 -14.31
N GLN A 579 27.42 -13.54 -15.00
CA GLN A 579 27.53 -12.20 -14.39
C GLN A 579 26.17 -11.66 -13.98
N VAL A 580 25.15 -11.80 -14.84
CA VAL A 580 23.78 -11.37 -14.51
C VAL A 580 23.19 -12.21 -13.36
N GLN A 581 23.47 -13.51 -13.31
CA GLN A 581 23.08 -14.37 -12.17
C GLN A 581 23.74 -13.89 -10.87
N THR A 582 25.03 -13.57 -10.90
CA THR A 582 25.77 -13.07 -9.72
C THR A 582 25.15 -11.77 -9.20
N LEU A 583 24.79 -10.84 -10.11
CA LEU A 583 24.10 -9.60 -9.74
C LEU A 583 22.77 -9.90 -9.03
N TYR A 584 21.98 -10.84 -9.54
CA TYR A 584 20.73 -11.26 -8.89
C TYR A 584 20.97 -11.84 -7.49
N ASP A 585 21.90 -12.80 -7.38
CA ASP A 585 22.20 -13.49 -6.12
C ASP A 585 22.68 -12.54 -5.03
N GLU A 586 23.47 -11.51 -5.38
CA GLU A 586 23.91 -10.47 -4.45
C GLU A 586 22.74 -9.65 -3.88
N ARG A 587 21.80 -9.21 -4.74
CA ARG A 587 20.63 -8.43 -4.31
C ARG A 587 19.69 -9.29 -3.48
N HIS A 588 19.49 -10.54 -3.89
CA HIS A 588 18.67 -11.50 -3.17
C HIS A 588 19.24 -11.78 -1.77
N ARG A 589 20.55 -12.02 -1.66
CA ARG A 589 21.22 -12.21 -0.36
C ARG A 589 21.12 -10.98 0.55
N LYS A 590 21.20 -9.77 -0.02
CA LYS A 590 21.00 -8.52 0.74
C LYS A 590 19.57 -8.41 1.27
N LEU A 591 18.57 -8.74 0.45
CA LEU A 591 17.17 -8.82 0.87
C LEU A 591 16.99 -9.84 2.03
N GLN A 592 17.54 -11.05 1.89
CA GLN A 592 17.51 -12.08 2.93
C GLN A 592 18.13 -11.60 4.24
N THR A 593 19.26 -10.89 4.16
CA THR A 593 19.95 -10.34 5.33
C THR A 593 19.08 -9.31 6.07
N ILE A 594 18.40 -8.42 5.33
CA ILE A 594 17.48 -7.44 5.93
C ILE A 594 16.31 -8.14 6.61
N LEU A 595 15.67 -9.09 5.92
CA LEU A 595 14.52 -9.84 6.44
C LEU A 595 14.88 -10.78 7.59
N ALA A 596 16.15 -11.15 7.72
CA ALA A 596 16.64 -11.99 8.82
C ALA A 596 16.84 -11.21 10.14
N ARG A 597 16.84 -9.87 10.14
CA ARG A 597 17.05 -9.06 11.36
C ARG A 597 15.93 -9.32 12.38
N PRO A 598 16.21 -9.22 13.70
CA PRO A 598 15.21 -9.44 14.75
C PRO A 598 13.95 -8.58 14.58
N ASP A 599 14.12 -7.35 14.10
CA ASP A 599 13.06 -6.38 13.78
C ASP A 599 12.05 -6.93 12.76
N PHE A 600 12.48 -7.85 11.89
CA PHE A 600 11.67 -8.54 10.89
C PHE A 600 11.23 -9.95 11.33
N ARG A 601 11.89 -10.58 12.30
CA ARG A 601 11.51 -11.92 12.81
C ARG A 601 10.48 -11.88 13.93
N GLY A 602 10.46 -10.83 14.77
CA GLY A 602 9.66 -10.76 16.01
C GLY A 602 8.39 -9.91 15.95
N VAL A 603 8.15 -9.17 14.87
CA VAL A 603 7.02 -8.22 14.76
C VAL A 603 5.95 -8.77 13.80
N ASP A 604 4.69 -8.71 14.21
CA ASP A 604 3.51 -8.95 13.37
C ASP A 604 3.65 -8.18 12.04
N PRO A 605 3.48 -8.81 10.87
CA PRO A 605 3.72 -8.16 9.59
C PRO A 605 2.82 -6.95 9.25
N VAL A 606 1.75 -6.62 9.98
CA VAL A 606 1.14 -5.24 9.93
C VAL A 606 1.79 -4.25 10.87
N ARG A 607 2.22 -4.68 12.05
CA ARG A 607 3.10 -3.83 12.86
C ARG A 607 4.40 -3.52 12.12
N ARG A 608 4.81 -4.31 11.12
CA ARG A 608 5.97 -3.98 10.26
C ARG A 608 5.76 -2.74 9.39
N ASN A 609 4.58 -2.52 8.78
CA ASN A 609 4.34 -1.28 8.03
C ASN A 609 4.26 -0.03 8.93
N ILE A 610 4.04 -0.23 10.24
CA ILE A 610 3.90 0.85 11.23
C ILE A 610 5.20 1.06 12.05
N ILE A 611 6.05 0.03 12.19
CA ILE A 611 7.20 0.00 13.13
C ILE A 611 8.54 -0.17 12.42
N VAL A 612 8.60 -0.63 11.16
CA VAL A 612 9.87 -0.69 10.41
C VAL A 612 10.37 0.74 10.19
N GLN A 613 11.65 0.97 10.51
CA GLN A 613 12.28 2.27 10.29
C GLN A 613 12.16 2.66 8.80
N GLU A 614 11.81 3.91 8.53
CA GLU A 614 11.47 4.42 7.19
C GLU A 614 12.60 4.18 6.15
N ASP A 615 13.86 4.16 6.60
CA ASP A 615 15.05 3.86 5.79
C ASP A 615 15.08 2.42 5.29
N MET A 616 14.66 1.47 6.13
CA MET A 616 14.56 0.06 5.77
C MET A 616 13.45 -0.19 4.76
N ASN A 617 12.31 0.52 4.88
CA ASN A 617 11.23 0.43 3.90
C ASN A 617 11.69 0.95 2.53
N ALA A 618 12.35 2.11 2.48
CA ALA A 618 12.89 2.65 1.24
C ALA A 618 13.95 1.73 0.61
N THR A 619 14.78 1.09 1.44
CA THR A 619 15.78 0.10 1.01
C THR A 619 15.11 -1.15 0.43
N LEU A 620 14.08 -1.68 1.09
CA LEU A 620 13.31 -2.83 0.59
C LEU A 620 12.63 -2.51 -0.74
N GLU A 621 12.09 -1.30 -0.92
CA GLU A 621 11.52 -0.88 -2.20
C GLU A 621 12.57 -0.83 -3.32
N GLN A 622 13.76 -0.30 -3.03
CA GLN A 622 14.86 -0.23 -4.01
C GLN A 622 15.37 -1.61 -4.41
N LEU A 623 15.58 -2.51 -3.45
CA LEU A 623 16.04 -3.88 -3.71
C LEU A 623 15.00 -4.68 -4.52
N GLN A 624 13.72 -4.56 -4.17
CA GLN A 624 12.65 -5.22 -4.93
C GLN A 624 12.53 -4.66 -6.34
N LEU A 625 12.74 -3.35 -6.54
CA LEU A 625 12.78 -2.75 -7.86
C LEU A 625 13.92 -3.32 -8.72
N GLU A 626 15.13 -3.46 -8.16
CA GLU A 626 16.29 -4.04 -8.83
C GLU A 626 16.05 -5.51 -9.21
N LEU A 627 15.56 -6.33 -8.27
CA LEU A 627 15.21 -7.73 -8.51
C LEU A 627 14.16 -7.84 -9.62
N CYS A 628 13.12 -7.01 -9.58
CA CYS A 628 12.10 -6.99 -10.63
C CYS A 628 12.66 -6.57 -11.99
N ALA A 629 13.62 -5.65 -12.03
CA ALA A 629 14.24 -5.22 -13.28
C ALA A 629 15.05 -6.34 -13.92
N ILE A 630 15.84 -7.10 -13.14
CA ILE A 630 16.56 -8.29 -13.62
C ILE A 630 15.57 -9.32 -14.17
N LEU A 631 14.59 -9.71 -13.35
CA LEU A 631 13.63 -10.75 -13.69
C LEU A 631 12.73 -10.36 -14.88
N THR A 632 12.39 -9.09 -15.04
CA THR A 632 11.67 -8.60 -16.24
C THR A 632 12.55 -8.67 -17.48
N ALA A 633 13.84 -8.34 -17.37
CA ALA A 633 14.74 -8.28 -18.52
C ALA A 633 15.08 -9.67 -19.08
N VAL A 634 15.28 -10.66 -18.20
CA VAL A 634 15.50 -12.06 -18.62
C VAL A 634 14.20 -12.75 -19.05
N GLY A 635 13.06 -12.06 -18.97
CA GLY A 635 11.76 -12.58 -19.37
C GLY A 635 11.13 -13.54 -18.36
N TYR A 636 11.67 -13.61 -17.14
CA TYR A 636 11.09 -14.38 -16.03
C TYR A 636 9.73 -13.79 -15.64
N PHE A 637 9.64 -12.45 -15.52
CA PHE A 637 8.37 -11.75 -15.36
C PHE A 637 7.84 -11.19 -16.67
N GLY A 638 6.52 -11.19 -16.82
CA GLY A 638 5.87 -10.30 -17.77
C GLY A 638 4.70 -9.55 -17.18
N ASP A 639 3.69 -9.27 -18.01
CA ASP A 639 2.62 -8.34 -17.68
C ASP A 639 1.36 -9.09 -17.22
N SER A 640 1.05 -8.97 -15.93
CA SER A 640 -0.14 -9.53 -15.29
C SER A 640 -1.32 -8.56 -15.23
N PHE A 641 -1.37 -7.54 -16.10
CA PHE A 641 -2.40 -6.49 -16.01
C PHE A 641 -3.83 -7.03 -16.13
N GLN A 642 -4.04 -8.16 -16.82
CA GLN A 642 -5.36 -8.83 -16.86
C GLN A 642 -5.76 -9.39 -15.49
N CYS A 643 -4.82 -9.98 -14.74
CA CYS A 643 -5.06 -10.44 -13.36
C CYS A 643 -5.49 -9.26 -12.46
N ILE A 644 -4.85 -8.10 -12.64
CA ILE A 644 -5.19 -6.86 -11.93
C ILE A 644 -6.61 -6.38 -12.28
N LYS A 645 -7.01 -6.43 -13.56
CA LYS A 645 -8.38 -6.09 -13.99
C LYS A 645 -9.44 -7.01 -13.40
N GLN A 646 -9.07 -8.25 -13.10
CA GLN A 646 -9.95 -9.26 -12.50
C GLN A 646 -10.03 -9.14 -10.96
N GLY A 647 -9.45 -8.09 -10.38
CA GLY A 647 -9.55 -7.81 -8.94
C GLY A 647 -8.65 -8.68 -8.06
N ILE A 648 -7.64 -9.34 -8.66
CA ILE A 648 -6.67 -10.13 -7.89
C ILE A 648 -5.89 -9.18 -6.95
N PRO A 649 -5.83 -9.48 -5.65
CA PRO A 649 -5.37 -8.57 -4.62
C PRO A 649 -3.88 -8.21 -4.68
N ILE A 650 -3.08 -8.88 -5.51
CA ILE A 650 -1.62 -8.76 -5.53
C ILE A 650 -1.14 -8.32 -6.90
N ILE A 651 -0.11 -7.49 -6.87
CA ILE A 651 0.53 -6.94 -8.07
C ILE A 651 1.97 -7.43 -8.04
N GLN A 652 2.43 -7.96 -9.18
CA GLN A 652 3.75 -8.57 -9.33
C GLN A 652 4.42 -8.19 -10.65
N GLY A 653 5.65 -8.69 -10.82
CA GLY A 653 6.40 -8.63 -12.06
C GLY A 653 6.56 -7.21 -12.59
N ARG A 654 6.22 -6.98 -13.86
CA ARG A 654 6.35 -5.66 -14.48
C ARG A 654 5.43 -4.62 -13.85
N ASN A 655 4.25 -5.02 -13.40
CA ASN A 655 3.29 -4.11 -12.77
C ASN A 655 3.75 -3.69 -11.38
N TYR A 656 4.34 -4.62 -10.62
CA TYR A 656 4.93 -4.29 -9.32
C TYR A 656 6.20 -3.45 -9.47
N ARG A 657 7.05 -3.79 -10.45
CA ARG A 657 8.18 -2.94 -10.87
C ARG A 657 7.71 -1.52 -11.18
N ASN A 658 6.59 -1.38 -11.90
CA ASN A 658 6.05 -0.07 -12.25
C ASN A 658 5.46 0.64 -11.04
N LEU A 659 4.77 -0.06 -10.14
CA LEU A 659 4.33 0.49 -8.85
C LEU A 659 5.51 1.08 -8.07
N LEU A 660 6.65 0.38 -8.03
CA LEU A 660 7.86 0.85 -7.34
C LEU A 660 8.57 2.00 -8.10
N ALA A 661 8.67 1.91 -9.43
CA ALA A 661 9.44 2.85 -10.25
C ALA A 661 8.67 4.10 -10.72
N HIS A 662 7.35 4.08 -10.64
CA HIS A 662 6.45 5.05 -11.26
C HIS A 662 5.25 5.36 -10.33
N ASP A 663 4.08 5.52 -10.95
CA ASP A 663 2.77 5.73 -10.37
C ASP A 663 2.40 4.52 -9.49
N SER A 664 2.06 4.77 -8.23
CA SER A 664 1.73 3.74 -7.23
C SER A 664 0.26 3.82 -6.81
N LEU A 665 -0.40 4.96 -6.97
CA LEU A 665 -1.79 5.13 -6.53
C LEU A 665 -2.74 4.38 -7.47
N SER A 666 -2.52 4.38 -8.80
CA SER A 666 -3.34 3.61 -9.74
C SER A 666 -3.29 2.13 -9.41
N TYR A 667 -2.11 1.60 -9.11
CA TYR A 667 -1.94 0.20 -8.70
C TYR A 667 -2.50 -0.08 -7.30
N ASN A 668 -2.38 0.86 -6.36
CA ASN A 668 -2.98 0.74 -5.03
C ASN A 668 -4.51 0.70 -5.09
N MET A 669 -5.14 1.52 -5.94
CA MET A 669 -6.58 1.49 -6.17
C MET A 669 -7.04 0.16 -6.76
N LEU A 670 -6.25 -0.43 -7.67
CA LEU A 670 -6.64 -1.67 -8.35
C LEU A 670 -6.43 -2.94 -7.50
N SER A 671 -5.49 -2.94 -6.56
CA SER A 671 -5.14 -4.15 -5.78
C SER A 671 -5.80 -4.23 -4.40
N ALA A 672 -6.32 -3.11 -3.89
CA ALA A 672 -6.97 -2.99 -2.57
C ALA A 672 -6.20 -3.64 -1.39
N SER A 673 -4.89 -3.87 -1.55
CA SER A 673 -3.99 -4.51 -0.56
C SER A 673 -3.03 -3.51 0.10
N GLY A 674 -3.25 -2.20 -0.06
CA GLY A 674 -2.47 -1.12 0.57
C GLY A 674 -0.95 -1.31 0.45
N ASP A 675 -0.19 -0.97 1.49
CA ASP A 675 1.26 -1.22 1.52
C ASP A 675 1.63 -2.67 1.87
N VAL A 676 0.67 -3.51 2.29
CA VAL A 676 0.91 -4.92 2.65
C VAL A 676 1.52 -5.71 1.49
N LYS A 677 1.15 -5.39 0.25
CA LYS A 677 1.73 -6.01 -0.95
C LYS A 677 3.24 -5.86 -1.06
N LYS A 678 3.84 -4.79 -0.52
CA LYS A 678 5.30 -4.60 -0.55
C LYS A 678 6.00 -5.62 0.35
N THR A 679 5.44 -5.85 1.53
CA THR A 679 5.92 -6.85 2.49
C THR A 679 5.72 -8.26 1.96
N VAL A 680 4.55 -8.56 1.36
CA VAL A 680 4.26 -9.87 0.77
C VAL A 680 5.22 -10.18 -0.38
N ASN A 681 5.44 -9.25 -1.31
CA ASN A 681 6.41 -9.44 -2.40
C ASN A 681 7.83 -9.67 -1.86
N ALA A 682 8.27 -8.92 -0.84
CA ALA A 682 9.59 -9.12 -0.23
C ALA A 682 9.74 -10.53 0.38
N LEU A 683 8.71 -11.02 1.08
CA LEU A 683 8.69 -12.36 1.67
C LEU A 683 8.68 -13.46 0.62
N VAL A 684 7.98 -13.25 -0.50
CA VAL A 684 7.97 -14.17 -1.65
C VAL A 684 9.36 -14.20 -2.29
N PHE A 685 9.93 -13.04 -2.62
CA PHE A 685 11.31 -12.94 -3.15
C PHE A 685 12.30 -13.70 -2.28
N ASN A 686 12.22 -13.54 -0.95
CA ASN A 686 13.10 -14.22 0.00
C ASN A 686 13.07 -15.75 -0.07
N ARG A 687 11.93 -16.34 -0.45
CA ARG A 687 11.72 -17.80 -0.53
C ARG A 687 12.13 -18.37 -1.89
N LEU A 688 12.08 -17.56 -2.93
CA LEU A 688 12.31 -18.01 -4.29
C LEU A 688 13.81 -18.17 -4.56
N GLN A 689 14.17 -19.32 -5.13
CA GLN A 689 15.49 -19.57 -5.69
C GLN A 689 15.37 -19.59 -7.20
N ILE A 690 15.92 -18.57 -7.87
CA ILE A 690 15.75 -18.38 -9.31
C ILE A 690 17.08 -18.52 -10.01
N ARG A 691 17.11 -19.38 -11.02
CA ARG A 691 18.17 -19.42 -12.03
C ARG A 691 17.65 -18.73 -13.28
N LEU A 692 18.25 -17.60 -13.63
CA LEU A 692 17.67 -16.64 -14.58
C LEU A 692 17.53 -17.15 -16.01
N PHE A 693 18.39 -18.08 -16.43
CA PHE A 693 18.50 -18.54 -17.81
C PHE A 693 18.05 -20.00 -18.01
N GLU A 694 17.44 -20.61 -16.99
CA GLU A 694 16.80 -21.92 -17.15
C GLU A 694 15.44 -21.75 -17.84
N SER A 695 15.15 -22.57 -18.85
CA SER A 695 13.91 -22.50 -19.60
C SER A 695 12.73 -22.91 -18.73
N LYS A 696 11.84 -21.97 -18.42
CA LYS A 696 10.51 -22.27 -17.84
C LYS A 696 9.50 -22.46 -18.96
N GLN A 697 8.77 -23.57 -18.93
CA GLN A 697 7.53 -23.68 -19.69
C GLN A 697 6.44 -22.97 -18.88
N ASN A 698 5.79 -21.98 -19.50
CA ASN A 698 4.60 -21.38 -18.91
C ASN A 698 3.42 -22.25 -19.28
N GLU A 699 2.80 -22.86 -18.28
CA GLU A 699 1.53 -23.54 -18.47
C GLU A 699 0.44 -22.49 -18.67
N SER A 700 -0.40 -22.67 -19.69
CA SER A 700 -1.59 -21.85 -19.86
C SER A 700 -2.61 -22.27 -18.80
N ILE A 701 -2.80 -21.43 -17.79
CA ILE A 701 -3.78 -21.69 -16.74
C ILE A 701 -5.07 -20.95 -17.09
N GLU A 702 -6.16 -21.70 -17.22
CA GLU A 702 -7.50 -21.15 -17.34
C GLU A 702 -8.06 -20.94 -15.92
N LEU A 703 -8.22 -19.68 -15.51
CA LEU A 703 -8.69 -19.32 -14.18
C LEU A 703 -10.19 -18.99 -14.20
N HIS A 704 -10.95 -19.60 -13.30
CA HIS A 704 -12.38 -19.34 -13.12
C HIS A 704 -12.63 -18.32 -12.00
N LEU A 705 -12.60 -17.03 -12.36
CA LEU A 705 -12.76 -15.92 -11.42
C LEU A 705 -14.18 -15.34 -11.42
N PRO A 706 -14.60 -14.61 -10.36
CA PRO A 706 -15.95 -14.04 -10.29
C PRO A 706 -16.20 -13.01 -11.38
N SER A 707 -17.40 -13.05 -11.98
CA SER A 707 -17.83 -12.06 -12.97
C SER A 707 -18.25 -10.74 -12.29
N LEU A 708 -18.37 -9.68 -13.10
CA LEU A 708 -18.93 -8.40 -12.64
C LEU A 708 -20.38 -8.55 -12.14
N GLU A 709 -21.16 -9.43 -12.76
CA GLU A 709 -22.53 -9.75 -12.35
C GLU A 709 -22.56 -10.39 -10.96
N ASN A 710 -21.66 -11.33 -10.67
CA ASN A 710 -21.51 -11.90 -9.33
C ASN A 710 -21.22 -10.80 -8.29
N MET A 711 -20.34 -9.85 -8.64
CA MET A 711 -20.00 -8.73 -7.74
C MET A 711 -21.21 -7.82 -7.49
N TYR A 712 -21.99 -7.48 -8.52
CA TYR A 712 -23.22 -6.69 -8.35
C TYR A 712 -24.25 -7.41 -7.49
N GLN A 713 -24.46 -8.70 -7.73
CA GLN A 713 -25.35 -9.51 -6.90
C GLN A 713 -24.93 -9.48 -5.43
N TRP A 714 -23.63 -9.64 -5.12
CA TRP A 714 -23.16 -9.58 -3.74
C TRP A 714 -23.34 -8.21 -3.09
N VAL A 715 -23.22 -7.11 -3.86
CA VAL A 715 -23.53 -5.76 -3.38
C VAL A 715 -25.02 -5.64 -3.06
N GLU A 716 -25.89 -6.13 -3.95
CA GLU A 716 -27.33 -6.11 -3.74
C GLU A 716 -27.73 -6.91 -2.49
N GLU A 717 -27.16 -8.10 -2.29
CA GLU A 717 -27.36 -8.91 -1.07
C GLU A 717 -27.01 -8.12 0.20
N GLN A 718 -25.93 -7.33 0.20
CA GLN A 718 -25.58 -6.47 1.34
C GLN A 718 -26.57 -5.32 1.53
N GLN A 719 -27.04 -4.72 0.44
CA GLN A 719 -28.00 -3.62 0.49
C GLN A 719 -29.36 -4.08 1.01
N GLN A 720 -29.82 -5.27 0.58
CA GLN A 720 -31.06 -5.89 1.06
C GLN A 720 -30.95 -6.25 2.55
N LEU A 721 -29.84 -6.86 3.00
CA LEU A 721 -29.61 -7.13 4.41
C LEU A 721 -29.62 -5.85 5.26
N LEU A 722 -28.96 -4.78 4.79
CA LEU A 722 -29.00 -3.47 5.44
C LEU A 722 -30.43 -2.93 5.53
N ALA A 723 -31.22 -3.02 4.46
CA ALA A 723 -32.61 -2.56 4.45
C ALA A 723 -33.47 -3.32 5.47
N CYS A 724 -33.31 -4.63 5.59
CA CYS A 724 -34.00 -5.45 6.60
C CYS A 724 -33.59 -5.07 8.04
N VAL A 725 -32.29 -4.84 8.28
CA VAL A 725 -31.79 -4.38 9.59
C VAL A 725 -32.38 -3.02 9.96
N LEU A 726 -32.45 -2.08 9.00
CA LEU A 726 -33.08 -0.77 9.21
C LEU A 726 -34.60 -0.85 9.39
N ALA A 727 -35.25 -1.92 8.95
CA ALA A 727 -36.68 -2.12 9.15
C ALA A 727 -37.02 -2.77 10.52
N ASP A 728 -36.02 -3.13 11.34
CA ASP A 728 -36.18 -3.93 12.58
C ASP A 728 -36.91 -5.27 12.36
N ASP A 729 -36.71 -5.90 11.19
CA ASP A 729 -37.31 -7.21 10.87
C ASP A 729 -36.34 -8.36 11.15
N LEU A 730 -36.37 -8.88 12.38
CA LEU A 730 -35.55 -10.02 12.81
C LEU A 730 -35.66 -11.24 11.88
N THR A 731 -36.83 -11.54 11.35
CA THR A 731 -37.03 -12.75 10.55
C THR A 731 -36.40 -12.59 9.17
N GLN A 732 -36.64 -11.43 8.53
CA GLN A 732 -36.04 -11.13 7.23
C GLN A 732 -34.54 -10.89 7.33
N THR A 733 -34.04 -10.21 8.37
CA THR A 733 -32.61 -10.07 8.62
C THR A 733 -31.93 -11.43 8.72
N HIS A 734 -32.49 -12.35 9.52
CA HIS A 734 -31.95 -13.70 9.64
C HIS A 734 -32.03 -14.48 8.31
N ALA A 735 -33.12 -14.33 7.55
CA ALA A 735 -33.25 -14.95 6.22
C ALA A 735 -32.19 -14.42 5.23
N MET A 736 -31.95 -13.11 5.21
CA MET A 736 -30.92 -12.47 4.39
C MET A 736 -29.51 -12.91 4.77
N MET A 737 -29.24 -13.13 6.06
CA MET A 737 -27.97 -13.72 6.51
C MET A 737 -27.80 -15.14 5.97
N ARG A 738 -28.85 -15.96 6.01
CA ARG A 738 -28.83 -17.32 5.47
C ARG A 738 -28.65 -17.37 3.95
N SER A 739 -29.14 -16.37 3.21
CA SER A 739 -28.98 -16.28 1.76
C SER A 739 -27.62 -15.72 1.32
N GLY A 740 -26.69 -15.46 2.26
CA GLY A 740 -25.33 -15.04 1.97
C GLY A 740 -25.03 -13.57 2.31
N GLY A 741 -25.98 -12.85 2.92
CA GLY A 741 -25.73 -11.55 3.53
C GLY A 741 -24.71 -11.64 4.66
N GLU A 742 -23.87 -10.62 4.81
CA GLU A 742 -22.67 -10.69 5.66
C GLU A 742 -22.83 -9.77 6.86
N ILE A 743 -23.27 -10.33 8.00
CA ILE A 743 -23.58 -9.52 9.18
C ILE A 743 -22.34 -8.86 9.79
N LYS A 744 -21.15 -9.45 9.61
CA LYS A 744 -19.87 -8.92 10.10
C LYS A 744 -19.18 -7.99 9.08
N GLY A 745 -19.70 -7.93 7.86
CA GLY A 745 -19.17 -7.14 6.75
C GLY A 745 -19.71 -5.73 6.84
N TYR A 746 -18.93 -4.71 6.48
CA TYR A 746 -19.32 -3.34 6.82
C TYR A 746 -20.41 -2.82 5.87
N PHE A 747 -21.67 -2.70 6.33
CA PHE A 747 -22.75 -2.15 5.51
C PHE A 747 -22.47 -0.69 5.12
N CYS A 748 -22.19 -0.50 3.83
CA CYS A 748 -21.96 0.79 3.19
C CYS A 748 -20.88 1.63 3.90
N PHE A 749 -19.74 1.06 4.32
CA PHE A 749 -18.63 1.84 4.87
C PHE A 749 -17.21 1.30 4.61
N THR A 750 -16.26 2.22 4.41
CA THR A 750 -14.82 2.00 4.17
C THR A 750 -14.09 1.47 5.43
N PRO A 751 -13.07 0.60 5.30
CA PRO A 751 -12.43 -0.12 6.42
C PRO A 751 -11.59 0.70 7.41
N ASP A 752 -11.45 2.02 7.26
CA ASP A 752 -10.59 2.84 8.12
C ASP A 752 -11.35 3.37 9.37
N VAL A 753 -11.52 2.51 10.37
CA VAL A 753 -12.31 2.75 11.59
C VAL A 753 -11.84 3.97 12.41
N ALA A 754 -10.56 4.36 12.28
CA ALA A 754 -10.00 5.47 13.04
C ALA A 754 -10.44 6.85 12.53
N GLN A 755 -10.88 6.97 11.27
CA GLN A 755 -11.09 8.26 10.60
C GLN A 755 -12.55 8.73 10.58
N TYR A 756 -13.53 7.89 10.93
CA TYR A 756 -14.95 8.17 10.65
C TYR A 756 -15.86 8.27 11.89
N SER A 757 -17.02 8.92 11.69
CA SER A 757 -18.12 9.16 12.64
C SER A 757 -18.48 8.02 13.57
N ALA A 758 -19.08 8.36 14.72
CA ALA A 758 -19.87 7.39 15.46
C ALA A 758 -20.98 6.67 14.67
N ALA A 759 -21.42 7.28 13.58
CA ALA A 759 -22.33 6.70 12.58
C ALA A 759 -21.65 5.74 11.57
N TYR A 760 -20.34 5.46 11.71
CA TYR A 760 -19.44 4.73 10.78
C TYR A 760 -18.46 3.78 11.46
N TYR A 761 -18.61 3.61 12.76
CA TYR A 761 -18.00 2.49 13.45
C TYR A 761 -18.44 1.15 12.82
N SER A 762 -17.76 0.07 13.21
CA SER A 762 -18.18 -1.31 12.93
C SER A 762 -19.69 -1.45 13.11
N ILE A 763 -20.31 -2.35 12.36
CA ILE A 763 -21.75 -2.65 12.47
C ILE A 763 -22.23 -2.66 13.93
N GLY A 764 -21.49 -3.28 14.86
CA GLY A 764 -21.82 -3.30 16.29
C GLY A 764 -22.04 -1.92 16.94
N HIS A 765 -21.46 -0.84 16.45
CA HIS A 765 -21.67 0.51 16.99
C HIS A 765 -22.79 1.29 16.28
N LYS A 766 -23.01 1.11 14.97
CA LYS A 766 -24.20 1.67 14.30
C LYS A 766 -25.46 0.97 14.78
N ILE A 767 -25.37 -0.34 14.90
CA ILE A 767 -26.38 -1.17 15.54
C ILE A 767 -26.58 -0.68 16.97
N LYS A 768 -25.56 -0.33 17.75
CA LYS A 768 -25.76 0.21 19.11
C LYS A 768 -26.60 1.49 19.13
N ALA A 769 -26.40 2.39 18.16
CA ALA A 769 -27.22 3.59 18.00
C ALA A 769 -28.64 3.30 17.44
N TYR A 770 -28.80 2.24 16.65
CA TYR A 770 -30.08 1.80 16.07
C TYR A 770 -30.92 0.93 17.01
N CYS A 771 -30.30 0.03 17.78
CA CYS A 771 -30.93 -0.87 18.75
C CYS A 771 -31.39 -0.16 20.02
N ALA A 772 -30.91 1.06 20.29
CA ALA A 772 -31.57 1.97 21.23
C ALA A 772 -33.02 2.30 20.80
N LEU A 773 -33.35 2.15 19.50
CA LEU A 773 -34.68 2.37 18.90
C LEU A 773 -35.41 1.04 18.55
N ALA A 774 -34.70 -0.09 18.51
CA ALA A 774 -35.16 -1.37 17.95
C ALA A 774 -34.66 -2.57 18.81
N PRO A 775 -35.35 -2.94 19.90
CA PRO A 775 -34.86 -3.95 20.87
C PRO A 775 -34.80 -5.38 20.32
N SER A 776 -35.50 -5.66 19.22
CA SER A 776 -35.76 -7.03 18.76
C SER A 776 -34.53 -7.71 18.13
N LEU A 777 -33.65 -6.91 17.53
CA LEU A 777 -32.42 -7.36 16.87
C LEU A 777 -31.19 -7.38 17.79
N ALA A 778 -31.23 -6.72 18.96
CA ALA A 778 -30.07 -6.56 19.84
C ALA A 778 -29.42 -7.90 20.23
N LEU A 779 -30.25 -8.87 20.65
CA LEU A 779 -29.79 -10.21 21.01
C LEU A 779 -29.18 -10.97 19.83
N LEU A 780 -29.67 -10.74 18.60
CA LEU A 780 -29.10 -11.35 17.41
C LEU A 780 -27.68 -10.82 17.17
N PHE A 781 -27.45 -9.54 17.42
CA PHE A 781 -26.16 -8.91 17.21
C PHE A 781 -25.13 -9.23 18.29
N ASP A 782 -25.56 -9.43 19.53
CA ASP A 782 -24.70 -9.95 20.62
C ASP A 782 -24.01 -11.27 20.23
N ARG A 783 -24.62 -12.08 19.35
CA ARG A 783 -24.00 -13.31 18.84
C ARG A 783 -22.76 -13.09 17.98
N TYR A 784 -22.61 -11.94 17.32
CA TYR A 784 -21.55 -11.72 16.34
C TYR A 784 -20.58 -10.62 16.74
N PHE A 785 -20.98 -9.76 17.68
CA PHE A 785 -20.20 -8.63 18.17
C PHE A 785 -19.99 -8.74 19.68
N PRO A 786 -18.76 -8.94 20.16
CA PRO A 786 -18.48 -9.04 21.59
C PRO A 786 -18.76 -7.70 22.29
N PHE A 787 -19.28 -7.75 23.52
CA PHE A 787 -19.59 -6.59 24.37
C PHE A 787 -20.67 -5.63 23.82
N PHE A 788 -21.57 -6.12 22.98
CA PHE A 788 -22.65 -5.30 22.42
C PHE A 788 -23.67 -4.88 23.51
N GLY A 789 -24.04 -5.78 24.43
CA GLY A 789 -24.96 -5.49 25.55
C GLY A 789 -24.37 -4.86 26.84
N GLU A 790 -23.06 -4.66 26.97
CA GLU A 790 -22.41 -4.16 28.21
C GLU A 790 -22.25 -2.62 28.28
N TYR A 791 -22.87 -1.86 27.37
CA TYR A 791 -22.74 -0.39 27.31
C TYR A 791 -24.03 0.37 27.07
#